data_AF-A0A5N5Q9B6-F1
#
_entry.id   AF-A0A5N5Q9B6-F1
#
_cell.length_a   1.000
_cell.length_b   1.000
_cell.length_c   1.000
_cell.angle_alpha   90.00
_cell.angle_beta   90.00
_cell.angle_gamma   90.00
#
_symmetry.space_group_name_H-M   'P 1'
#
loop_
_entity.id
_entity.type
_entity.pdbx_description
1 polymer ?
#
loop_
_entity_poly.entity_id
_entity_poly.type
_entity_poly.pdbx_seq_one_letter_code
_entity_poly.pdbx_strand_id
1 'polypeptide(L)'
;MRNFGLMRQYAMAVALAGKPQSVSCLSKAILNTMSREGELLVSPDYFAQLARDDGRFDSAVTYLKRGVAITEMNLFRFDAILHSPQQKPLSASVSSPRQCSWSSYKSLDGLVSSIGGSLPVLLRNIPNARIADVHFTSTAPLDGSQSLSDILDLAKAYTSSGGACHPEDLIRRLSTPDMIAIPLCCLDRPECFDVLVVGSNTPQGEIEQMCYEAQLATTAHGDQILSNKQKAGVSRETLQSLREYLSHRVPSYVSGKVSPDTPLISSPQMIPDFLVPVDMIPLTASHKVDISKLPKPNSSHRFTAELQTQVEWSAADIARRPIVEAILRIFSTVLFTDKVLSPRDDFFACGGHSLIATKATNMIRLEFDVPLPFTAIIMNPTASELAARIESIKAESHTNSQLPPNIVMIHPAATATPRVALFVFHMLWGAVALFTPLVKHLVKELGDLVIYGIVWEPERDLTSLEKMASSYATSISAVNLPATASRFLLGGCYGGIVATQVAKHLPHGSSRLILLETPSSSVLRNTPESSFSYYMAQNIEDAFNTQSSDVDARSLAEELSGSGISRHDAVALTAFFSQRLTIPPWVTDIELERLIRALSENFEVSMDIWQHAKATQEPDSEVNIALNLQATLGIWVRDELPKGLGWAKFEDVEGDHISMMTSPTSARKILAVLRGRKNDV
;
A
#
# COMPACT_ATOMS: atom_id res chain seq x y z
N MET A 1 4.29 4.29 27.39
CA MET A 1 3.83 3.36 26.32
C MET A 1 2.54 3.87 25.73
N ARG A 2 2.21 3.55 24.47
CA ARG A 2 0.93 3.95 23.86
C ARG A 2 -0.19 3.00 24.25
N ASN A 3 -1.31 3.58 24.68
CA ASN A 3 -2.49 2.86 25.15
C ASN A 3 -3.23 2.24 23.96
N PHE A 4 -3.28 0.90 23.90
CA PHE A 4 -4.02 0.18 22.88
C PHE A 4 -5.53 0.50 22.88
N GLY A 5 -6.12 0.67 24.07
CA GLY A 5 -7.54 1.04 24.19
C GLY A 5 -7.88 2.40 23.58
N LEU A 6 -6.88 3.25 23.31
CA LEU A 6 -7.03 4.55 22.68
C LEU A 6 -6.61 4.59 21.19
N MET A 7 -6.35 3.43 20.57
CA MET A 7 -5.84 3.35 19.20
C MET A 7 -6.73 4.08 18.19
N ARG A 8 -8.06 3.95 18.32
CA ARG A 8 -9.01 4.61 17.42
C ARG A 8 -9.03 6.13 17.62
N GLN A 9 -8.95 6.61 18.86
CA GLN A 9 -8.90 8.03 19.20
C GLN A 9 -7.59 8.66 18.75
N TYR A 10 -6.47 7.94 18.88
CA TYR A 10 -5.20 8.35 18.29
C TYR A 10 -5.31 8.50 16.77
N ALA A 11 -5.82 7.48 16.08
CA ALA A 11 -6.00 7.52 14.64
C ALA A 11 -6.94 8.65 14.18
N MET A 12 -8.01 8.91 14.95
CA MET A 12 -8.89 10.05 14.76
C MET A 12 -8.14 11.39 14.88
N ALA A 13 -7.34 11.57 15.92
CA ALA A 13 -6.58 12.80 16.13
C ALA A 13 -5.57 13.06 14.98
N VAL A 14 -4.86 12.02 14.53
CA VAL A 14 -3.94 12.10 13.38
C VAL A 14 -4.71 12.46 12.11
N ALA A 15 -5.84 11.80 11.86
CA ALA A 15 -6.66 12.05 10.68
C ALA A 15 -7.20 13.49 10.66
N LEU A 16 -7.68 14.02 11.79
CA LEU A 16 -8.16 15.39 11.91
C LEU A 16 -7.05 16.43 11.74
N ALA A 17 -5.83 16.15 12.22
CA ALA A 17 -4.67 17.01 12.00
C ALA A 17 -4.35 17.17 10.49
N GLY A 18 -4.67 16.15 9.68
CA GLY A 18 -4.59 16.19 8.21
C GLY A 18 -5.68 17.02 7.53
N LYS A 19 -6.58 17.68 8.27
CA LYS A 19 -7.67 18.55 7.77
C LYS A 19 -8.51 17.87 6.66
N PRO A 20 -9.21 16.77 6.98
CA PRO A 20 -9.97 16.01 6.00
C PRO A 20 -11.14 16.85 5.48
N GLN A 21 -11.41 16.75 4.18
CA GLN A 21 -12.45 17.55 3.50
C GLN A 21 -13.85 16.93 3.61
N SER A 22 -13.95 15.66 4.00
CA SER A 22 -15.22 14.93 4.11
C SER A 22 -15.16 13.82 5.16
N VAL A 23 -16.34 13.33 5.55
CA VAL A 23 -16.48 12.17 6.44
C VAL A 23 -15.84 10.91 5.84
N SER A 24 -15.93 10.74 4.51
CA SER A 24 -15.28 9.63 3.80
C SER A 24 -13.76 9.72 3.87
N CYS A 25 -13.19 10.91 3.63
CA CYS A 25 -11.75 11.16 3.77
C CYS A 25 -11.27 10.89 5.21
N LEU A 26 -12.04 11.34 6.20
CA LEU A 26 -11.74 11.12 7.62
C LEU A 26 -11.76 9.62 7.96
N SER A 27 -12.79 8.89 7.54
CA SER A 27 -12.94 7.44 7.77
C SER A 27 -11.78 6.64 7.15
N LYS A 28 -11.43 6.95 5.89
CA LYS A 28 -10.29 6.32 5.19
C LYS A 28 -8.96 6.61 5.87
N ALA A 29 -8.74 7.85 6.32
CA ALA A 29 -7.53 8.24 7.04
C ALA A 29 -7.39 7.48 8.37
N ILE A 30 -8.47 7.31 9.14
CA ILE A 30 -8.46 6.53 10.39
C ILE A 30 -8.04 5.08 10.14
N LEU A 31 -8.66 4.41 9.16
CA LEU A 31 -8.32 3.03 8.80
C LEU A 31 -6.86 2.88 8.34
N ASN A 32 -6.37 3.85 7.57
CA ASN A 32 -4.97 3.88 7.14
C ASN A 32 -4.00 4.05 8.32
N THR A 33 -4.29 4.97 9.25
CA THR A 33 -3.45 5.16 10.44
C THR A 33 -3.45 3.92 11.33
N MET A 34 -4.61 3.30 11.53
CA MET A 34 -4.73 2.08 12.34
C MET A 34 -3.98 0.89 11.72
N SER A 35 -4.05 0.70 10.40
CA SER A 35 -3.38 -0.40 9.70
C SER A 35 -1.87 -0.23 9.58
N ARG A 36 -1.38 1.02 9.61
CA ARG A 36 0.05 1.36 9.52
C ARG A 36 0.70 1.65 10.87
N GLU A 37 0.01 1.39 11.98
CA GLU A 37 0.56 1.61 13.31
C GLU A 37 1.76 0.69 13.56
N GLY A 38 2.96 1.28 13.51
CA GLY A 38 4.22 0.56 13.63
C GLY A 38 4.67 0.32 15.08
N GLU A 39 4.12 1.05 16.05
CA GLU A 39 4.47 0.88 17.46
C GLU A 39 3.79 -0.35 18.07
N LEU A 40 4.42 -0.93 19.11
CA LEU A 40 3.74 -1.88 19.99
C LEU A 40 2.83 -1.10 20.93
N LEU A 41 1.52 -1.24 20.75
CA LEU A 41 0.50 -0.69 21.63
C LEU A 41 0.10 -1.76 22.62
N VAL A 42 0.01 -1.38 23.89
CA VAL A 42 -0.36 -2.28 24.99
C VAL A 42 -1.45 -1.62 25.80
N SER A 43 -2.47 -2.39 26.16
CA SER A 43 -3.51 -1.94 27.08
C SER A 43 -2.94 -1.80 28.49
N PRO A 44 -3.23 -0.73 29.26
CA PRO A 44 -2.86 -0.62 30.66
C PRO A 44 -3.24 -1.87 31.49
N ASP A 45 -4.37 -2.51 31.17
CA ASP A 45 -4.87 -3.76 31.77
C ASP A 45 -3.86 -4.90 31.74
N TYR A 46 -3.00 -4.95 30.71
CA TYR A 46 -1.95 -5.96 30.59
C TYR A 46 -1.06 -6.02 31.82
N PHE A 47 -0.71 -4.85 32.38
CA PHE A 47 0.23 -4.76 33.49
C PHE A 47 -0.39 -5.25 34.80
N ALA A 48 -1.66 -4.89 35.05
CA ALA A 48 -2.39 -5.37 36.23
C ALA A 48 -2.54 -6.90 36.20
N GLN A 49 -2.82 -7.47 35.03
CA GLN A 49 -2.88 -8.93 34.84
C GLN A 49 -1.49 -9.58 34.97
N LEU A 50 -0.46 -8.98 34.38
CA LEU A 50 0.92 -9.48 34.44
C LEU A 50 1.38 -9.65 35.90
N ALA A 51 1.17 -8.65 36.76
CA ALA A 51 1.55 -8.79 38.17
C ALA A 51 0.68 -9.79 38.95
N ARG A 52 -0.59 -9.98 38.56
CA ARG A 52 -1.45 -11.00 39.19
C ARG A 52 -0.98 -12.42 38.85
N ASP A 53 -0.60 -12.62 37.59
CA ASP A 53 -0.37 -13.95 37.02
C ASP A 53 1.12 -14.38 37.07
N ASP A 54 2.05 -13.43 37.22
CA ASP A 54 3.50 -13.66 37.24
C ASP A 54 4.12 -13.32 38.60
N GLY A 55 4.54 -14.36 39.34
CA GLY A 55 5.12 -14.23 40.68
C GLY A 55 6.47 -13.48 40.77
N ARG A 56 6.97 -12.91 39.67
CA ARG A 56 8.11 -11.98 39.66
C ARG A 56 7.75 -10.55 40.08
N PHE A 57 6.45 -10.25 40.22
CA PHE A 57 5.97 -8.91 40.57
C PHE A 57 4.93 -8.99 41.69
N ASP A 58 5.01 -8.10 42.67
CA ASP A 58 3.99 -7.96 43.73
C ASP A 58 2.82 -7.09 43.26
N SER A 59 3.11 -6.08 42.44
CA SER A 59 2.14 -5.11 41.95
C SER A 59 2.57 -4.47 40.64
N ALA A 60 1.59 -3.96 39.91
CA ALA A 60 1.80 -3.19 38.70
C ALA A 60 0.82 -2.02 38.64
N VAL A 61 1.33 -0.80 38.51
CA VAL A 61 0.49 0.40 38.50
C VAL A 61 0.66 1.14 37.18
N THR A 62 -0.45 1.56 36.58
CA THR A 62 -0.46 2.36 35.34
C THR A 62 -0.93 3.78 35.60
N TYR A 63 -0.04 4.74 35.40
CA TYR A 63 -0.27 6.16 35.65
C TYR A 63 -0.60 6.91 34.38
N LEU A 64 -1.56 7.83 34.48
CA LEU A 64 -1.83 8.78 33.41
C LEU A 64 -0.66 9.77 33.30
N LYS A 65 -0.19 10.03 32.08
CA LYS A 65 0.86 11.02 31.82
C LYS A 65 0.42 12.41 32.24
N ARG A 66 1.24 13.06 33.07
CA ARG A 66 1.04 14.42 33.54
C ARG A 66 1.56 15.46 32.54
N GLY A 67 1.03 16.68 32.61
CA GLY A 67 1.44 17.80 31.78
C GLY A 67 0.31 18.77 31.44
N VAL A 68 0.64 20.06 31.37
CA VAL A 68 -0.31 21.13 30.99
C VAL A 68 -0.32 21.35 29.47
N ALA A 69 0.83 21.25 28.81
CA ALA A 69 0.91 21.31 27.35
C ALA A 69 0.34 20.02 26.73
N ILE A 70 -0.59 20.15 25.79
CA ILE A 70 -1.21 18.99 25.13
C ILE A 70 -0.28 18.49 24.01
N THR A 71 0.15 17.24 24.13
CA THR A 71 1.02 16.56 23.15
C THR A 71 0.56 15.12 22.97
N GLU A 72 0.99 14.43 21.91
CA GLU A 72 0.74 12.99 21.77
C GLU A 72 1.15 12.21 23.04
N MET A 73 2.25 12.63 23.68
CA MET A 73 2.83 11.97 24.85
C MET A 73 1.94 11.96 26.09
N ASN A 74 1.04 12.93 26.26
CA ASN A 74 0.12 12.97 27.41
C ASN A 74 -1.36 12.78 27.05
N LEU A 75 -1.64 12.60 25.76
CA LEU A 75 -2.96 12.25 25.23
C LEU A 75 -3.17 10.74 25.17
N PHE A 76 -2.20 10.02 24.60
CA PHE A 76 -2.40 8.61 24.20
C PHE A 76 -1.41 7.65 24.87
N ARG A 77 -0.52 8.16 25.72
CA ARG A 77 0.51 7.37 26.40
C ARG A 77 0.34 7.39 27.91
N PHE A 78 0.84 6.33 28.53
CA PHE A 78 0.83 6.11 29.98
C PHE A 78 2.19 5.60 30.47
N ASP A 79 2.40 5.70 31.77
CA ASP A 79 3.53 5.06 32.46
C ASP A 79 3.08 3.79 33.16
N ALA A 80 3.91 2.76 33.13
CA ALA A 80 3.69 1.52 33.87
C ALA A 80 4.87 1.30 34.80
N ILE A 81 4.60 1.06 36.08
CA ILE A 81 5.60 0.76 37.09
C ILE A 81 5.33 -0.65 37.62
N LEU A 82 6.33 -1.53 37.50
CA LEU A 82 6.32 -2.91 37.97
C LEU A 82 7.18 -3.02 39.22
N HIS A 83 6.61 -3.52 40.31
CA HIS A 83 7.33 -3.70 41.57
C HIS A 83 7.68 -5.18 41.77
N SER A 84 8.96 -5.48 41.96
CA SER A 84 9.42 -6.82 42.31
C SER A 84 9.12 -7.18 43.76
N PRO A 85 9.03 -8.48 44.10
CA PRO A 85 8.82 -8.96 45.45
C PRO A 85 9.70 -8.30 46.48
N GLN A 86 9.10 -7.58 47.42
CA GLN A 86 9.84 -7.18 48.61
C GLN A 86 9.99 -8.40 49.52
N GLN A 87 11.16 -8.60 50.13
CA GLN A 87 11.42 -9.70 51.08
C GLN A 87 10.50 -9.67 52.34
N LYS A 88 9.56 -8.71 52.43
CA LYS A 88 8.48 -8.67 53.39
C LYS A 88 7.17 -8.35 52.66
N PRO A 89 6.12 -9.15 52.81
CA PRO A 89 4.84 -8.84 52.20
C PRO A 89 4.24 -7.59 52.87
N LEU A 90 3.85 -6.60 52.08
CA LEU A 90 2.93 -5.53 52.46
C LEU A 90 1.49 -6.09 52.62
N SER A 91 1.33 -7.25 53.24
CA SER A 91 0.03 -7.89 53.44
C SER A 91 -0.36 -7.76 54.91
N ALA A 92 -1.27 -6.84 55.23
CA ALA A 92 -2.29 -7.04 56.28
C ALA A 92 -3.22 -5.84 56.57
N SER A 93 -2.96 -4.60 56.15
CA SER A 93 -3.68 -3.45 56.73
C SER A 93 -3.95 -2.26 55.80
N VAL A 94 -4.02 -2.46 54.49
CA VAL A 94 -4.42 -1.36 53.60
C VAL A 94 -5.95 -1.26 53.60
N SER A 95 -6.48 -0.12 54.01
CA SER A 95 -7.92 0.14 53.97
C SER A 95 -8.33 0.41 52.52
N SER A 96 -9.24 -0.41 51.97
CA SER A 96 -9.71 -0.22 50.60
C SER A 96 -10.31 1.18 50.42
N PRO A 97 -9.92 1.93 49.37
CA PRO A 97 -10.38 3.30 49.19
C PRO A 97 -11.89 3.35 48.94
N ARG A 98 -12.57 4.33 49.55
CA ARG A 98 -13.98 4.60 49.27
C ARG A 98 -14.13 5.01 47.81
N GLN A 99 -14.91 4.26 47.05
CA GLN A 99 -15.14 4.58 45.64
C GLN A 99 -16.23 5.65 45.48
N CYS A 100 -15.97 6.61 44.60
CA CYS A 100 -16.87 7.70 44.25
C CYS A 100 -16.95 7.80 42.72
N SER A 101 -18.18 7.81 42.19
CA SER A 101 -18.40 8.04 40.75
C SER A 101 -18.38 9.53 40.43
N TRP A 102 -17.63 9.93 39.39
CA TRP A 102 -17.62 11.31 38.89
C TRP A 102 -19.03 11.82 38.56
N SER A 103 -19.88 10.98 37.97
CA SER A 103 -21.25 11.34 37.57
C SER A 103 -22.17 11.74 38.72
N SER A 104 -21.81 11.43 39.97
CA SER A 104 -22.62 11.74 41.15
C SER A 104 -22.50 13.20 41.59
N TYR A 105 -21.58 13.97 41.01
CA TYR A 105 -21.28 15.34 41.43
C TYR A 105 -21.58 16.34 40.31
N LYS A 106 -22.31 17.40 40.65
CA LYS A 106 -22.68 18.47 39.68
C LYS A 106 -21.60 19.54 39.51
N SER A 107 -20.63 19.61 40.43
CA SER A 107 -19.53 20.56 40.36
C SER A 107 -18.29 20.02 41.06
N LEU A 108 -17.13 20.51 40.64
CA LEU A 108 -15.83 20.16 41.19
C LEU A 108 -15.69 20.57 42.66
N ASP A 109 -16.26 21.72 43.04
CA ASP A 109 -16.21 22.19 44.43
C ASP A 109 -17.05 21.30 45.36
N GLY A 110 -18.23 20.85 44.89
CA GLY A 110 -19.06 19.89 45.63
C GLY A 110 -18.38 18.53 45.83
N LEU A 111 -17.59 18.10 44.84
CA LEU A 111 -16.76 16.92 44.97
C LEU A 111 -15.67 17.09 46.03
N VAL A 112 -14.87 18.16 45.94
CA VAL A 112 -13.77 18.45 46.87
C VAL A 112 -14.28 18.54 48.31
N SER A 113 -15.41 19.22 48.54
CA SER A 113 -16.04 19.30 49.88
C SER A 113 -16.46 17.94 50.44
N SER A 114 -16.79 16.96 49.60
CA SER A 114 -17.22 15.62 50.03
C SER A 114 -16.07 14.66 50.39
N ILE A 115 -14.82 15.02 50.06
CA ILE A 115 -13.63 14.18 50.25
C ILE A 115 -12.95 14.47 51.60
N GLY A 116 -13.02 15.71 52.11
CA GLY A 116 -12.19 16.26 53.19
C GLY A 116 -12.21 15.59 54.57
N GLY A 117 -12.94 14.49 54.77
CA GLY A 117 -12.95 13.72 56.03
C GLY A 117 -13.00 12.20 55.87
N SER A 118 -12.77 11.65 54.66
CA SER A 118 -12.99 10.23 54.39
C SER A 118 -11.93 9.62 53.47
N LEU A 119 -10.66 9.91 53.73
CA LEU A 119 -9.53 9.31 53.02
C LEU A 119 -9.31 7.86 53.49
N PRO A 120 -8.88 6.96 52.59
CA PRO A 120 -8.60 7.20 51.18
C PRO A 120 -9.83 7.13 50.26
N VAL A 121 -9.83 7.88 49.16
CA VAL A 121 -10.93 7.94 48.17
C VAL A 121 -10.43 7.62 46.77
N LEU A 122 -11.17 6.80 46.04
CA LEU A 122 -10.94 6.54 44.62
C LEU A 122 -12.06 7.18 43.78
N LEU A 123 -11.70 8.17 42.97
CA LEU A 123 -12.58 8.82 42.02
C LEU A 123 -12.50 8.08 40.68
N ARG A 124 -13.63 7.56 40.21
CA ARG A 124 -13.69 6.70 39.02
C ARG A 124 -14.32 7.39 37.82
N ASN A 125 -13.91 6.94 36.63
CA ASN A 125 -14.58 7.21 35.35
C ASN A 125 -14.70 8.71 35.02
N ILE A 126 -13.64 9.47 35.27
CA ILE A 126 -13.61 10.91 35.02
C ILE A 126 -13.32 11.12 33.53
N PRO A 127 -14.22 11.73 32.74
CA PRO A 127 -13.98 11.92 31.31
C PRO A 127 -12.78 12.86 31.11
N ASN A 128 -11.81 12.41 30.31
CA ASN A 128 -10.56 13.14 30.11
C ASN A 128 -10.75 14.27 29.08
N ALA A 129 -10.74 15.51 29.54
CA ALA A 129 -10.93 16.68 28.65
C ALA A 129 -9.88 16.78 27.54
N ARG A 130 -8.70 16.16 27.70
CA ARG A 130 -7.64 16.21 26.68
C ARG A 130 -8.01 15.44 25.41
N ILE A 131 -8.87 14.41 25.51
CA ILE A 131 -9.26 13.54 24.39
C ILE A 131 -10.79 13.52 24.16
N ALA A 132 -11.54 14.37 24.83
CA ALA A 132 -13.01 14.32 24.84
C ALA A 132 -13.62 14.60 23.45
N ASP A 133 -13.05 15.54 22.71
CA ASP A 133 -13.46 15.88 21.35
C ASP A 133 -13.21 14.74 20.37
N VAL A 134 -11.99 14.19 20.35
CA VAL A 134 -11.61 13.07 19.47
C VAL A 134 -12.33 11.78 19.87
N HIS A 135 -12.63 11.58 21.16
CA HIS A 135 -13.47 10.49 21.61
C HIS A 135 -14.89 10.62 21.06
N PHE A 136 -15.51 11.79 21.20
CA PHE A 136 -16.83 12.07 20.64
C PHE A 136 -16.86 11.84 19.13
N THR A 137 -15.91 12.42 18.39
CA THR A 137 -15.83 12.24 16.93
C THR A 137 -15.62 10.76 16.56
N SER A 138 -14.83 10.01 17.35
CA SER A 138 -14.56 8.59 17.07
C SER A 138 -15.76 7.66 17.26
N THR A 139 -16.76 8.11 18.03
CA THR A 139 -17.99 7.36 18.31
C THR A 139 -19.18 7.82 17.45
N ALA A 140 -19.07 8.97 16.78
CA ALA A 140 -20.06 9.45 15.83
C ALA A 140 -20.19 8.53 14.60
N PRO A 141 -21.38 8.42 13.99
CA PRO A 141 -21.57 7.68 12.74
C PRO A 141 -20.85 8.40 11.59
N LEU A 142 -19.85 7.74 11.01
CA LEU A 142 -19.06 8.23 9.87
C LEU A 142 -19.56 7.66 8.53
N ASP A 143 -20.88 7.60 8.36
CA ASP A 143 -21.57 7.03 7.19
C ASP A 143 -22.01 8.10 6.17
N GLY A 144 -21.73 9.38 6.45
CA GLY A 144 -22.12 10.52 5.62
C GLY A 144 -23.53 11.05 5.90
N SER A 145 -24.23 10.54 6.92
CA SER A 145 -25.55 11.05 7.36
C SER A 145 -25.49 12.47 7.94
N GLN A 146 -24.32 12.90 8.42
CA GLN A 146 -24.05 14.24 8.94
C GLN A 146 -22.84 14.85 8.24
N SER A 147 -22.81 16.18 8.12
CA SER A 147 -21.63 16.87 7.58
C SER A 147 -20.48 16.80 8.58
N LEU A 148 -19.24 16.81 8.08
CA LEU A 148 -18.06 16.80 8.95
C LEU A 148 -18.03 18.02 9.89
N SER A 149 -18.47 19.19 9.41
CA SER A 149 -18.60 20.40 10.24
C SER A 149 -19.54 20.21 11.41
N ASP A 150 -20.71 19.60 11.19
CA ASP A 150 -21.70 19.38 12.27
C ASP A 150 -21.14 18.45 13.34
N ILE A 151 -20.45 17.38 12.94
CA ILE A 151 -19.82 16.42 13.86
C ILE A 151 -18.75 17.13 14.71
N LEU A 152 -17.93 17.99 14.09
CA LEU A 152 -16.87 18.71 14.79
C LEU A 152 -17.42 19.78 15.74
N ASP A 153 -18.51 20.45 15.38
CA ASP A 153 -19.14 21.43 16.26
C ASP A 153 -19.84 20.78 17.44
N LEU A 154 -20.48 19.61 17.24
CA LEU A 154 -20.99 18.79 18.33
C LEU A 154 -19.85 18.29 19.25
N ALA A 155 -18.70 17.91 18.69
CA ALA A 155 -17.54 17.49 19.49
C ALA A 155 -17.00 18.64 20.37
N LYS A 156 -16.90 19.86 19.84
CA LYS A 156 -16.51 21.05 20.62
C LYS A 156 -17.53 21.37 21.72
N ALA A 157 -18.82 21.24 21.42
CA ALA A 157 -19.88 21.45 22.39
C ALA A 157 -19.83 20.41 23.52
N TYR A 158 -19.55 19.14 23.18
CA TYR A 158 -19.36 18.06 24.15
C TYR A 158 -18.23 18.39 25.15
N THR A 159 -17.06 18.82 24.67
CA THR A 159 -15.95 19.25 25.53
C THR A 159 -16.31 20.44 26.42
N SER A 160 -17.15 21.36 25.91
CA SER A 160 -17.55 22.57 26.62
C SER A 160 -18.69 22.36 27.64
N SER A 161 -19.41 21.24 27.56
CA SER A 161 -20.62 20.96 28.36
C SER A 161 -20.38 20.64 29.85
N GLY A 162 -19.14 20.82 30.36
CA GLY A 162 -18.79 20.70 31.78
C GLY A 162 -18.66 19.27 32.31
N GLY A 163 -18.88 18.25 31.48
CA GLY A 163 -18.79 16.84 31.87
C GLY A 163 -17.36 16.27 31.89
N ALA A 164 -16.45 16.80 31.06
CA ALA A 164 -15.06 16.38 30.99
C ALA A 164 -14.15 17.28 31.84
N CYS A 165 -13.13 16.69 32.46
CA CYS A 165 -12.21 17.38 33.35
C CYS A 165 -10.77 17.26 32.86
N HIS A 166 -10.02 18.36 32.89
CA HIS A 166 -8.60 18.33 32.59
C HIS A 166 -7.82 17.72 33.78
N PRO A 167 -7.02 16.66 33.59
CA PRO A 167 -6.38 15.94 34.70
C PRO A 167 -5.55 16.85 35.64
N GLU A 168 -4.75 17.77 35.10
CA GLU A 168 -3.94 18.67 35.94
C GLU A 168 -4.79 19.64 36.77
N ASP A 169 -5.97 20.03 36.29
CA ASP A 169 -6.82 20.95 37.03
C ASP A 169 -7.47 20.25 38.22
N LEU A 170 -7.88 19.00 38.03
CA LEU A 170 -8.41 18.15 39.09
C LEU A 170 -7.32 17.83 40.13
N ILE A 171 -6.14 17.37 39.68
CA ILE A 171 -5.02 17.06 40.57
C ILE A 171 -4.63 18.28 41.39
N ARG A 172 -4.54 19.47 40.77
CA ARG A 172 -4.18 20.72 41.47
C ARG A 172 -5.18 21.12 42.55
N ARG A 173 -6.48 20.86 42.33
CA ARG A 173 -7.52 21.17 43.33
C ARG A 173 -7.62 20.17 44.46
N LEU A 174 -7.36 18.89 44.17
CA LEU A 174 -7.40 17.82 45.17
C LEU A 174 -6.11 17.70 45.98
N SER A 175 -4.97 18.11 45.40
CA SER A 175 -3.69 18.09 46.11
C SER A 175 -3.60 19.29 47.04
N THR A 176 -3.59 19.04 48.33
CA THR A 176 -3.39 20.03 49.40
C THR A 176 -2.17 19.61 50.23
N PRO A 177 -1.68 20.43 51.19
CA PRO A 177 -0.59 19.99 52.07
C PRO A 177 -0.85 18.66 52.81
N ASP A 178 -2.13 18.35 53.05
CA ASP A 178 -2.55 17.13 53.77
C ASP A 178 -3.03 16.01 52.84
N MET A 179 -3.15 16.26 51.52
CA MET A 179 -3.73 15.31 50.55
C MET A 179 -2.91 15.23 49.27
N ILE A 180 -2.72 14.01 48.77
CA ILE A 180 -2.06 13.74 47.51
C ILE A 180 -3.08 13.14 46.55
N ALA A 181 -3.21 13.71 45.35
CA ALA A 181 -4.05 13.21 44.27
C ALA A 181 -3.20 12.56 43.18
N ILE A 182 -3.48 11.30 42.88
CA ILE A 182 -2.66 10.43 42.02
C ILE A 182 -3.50 10.00 40.82
N PRO A 183 -3.18 10.46 39.60
CA PRO A 183 -3.95 10.11 38.42
C PRO A 183 -3.55 8.72 37.89
N LEU A 184 -4.55 7.88 37.70
CA LEU A 184 -4.40 6.50 37.23
C LEU A 184 -5.07 6.34 35.86
N CYS A 185 -4.55 5.40 35.06
CA CYS A 185 -5.29 4.94 33.89
C CYS A 185 -6.58 4.26 34.33
N CYS A 186 -7.69 4.61 33.69
CA CYS A 186 -8.95 3.91 33.84
C CYS A 186 -8.93 2.68 32.90
N LEU A 187 -9.06 1.48 33.47
CA LEU A 187 -8.86 0.21 32.76
C LEU A 187 -10.09 -0.18 31.93
N ASP A 188 -11.28 -0.05 32.50
CA ASP A 188 -12.55 -0.40 31.87
C ASP A 188 -13.05 0.68 30.87
N ARG A 189 -12.59 1.92 31.01
CA ARG A 189 -12.94 3.05 30.14
C ARG A 189 -11.70 3.86 29.75
N PRO A 190 -10.96 3.45 28.70
CA PRO A 190 -9.69 4.09 28.32
C PRO A 190 -9.79 5.58 27.99
N GLU A 191 -10.97 6.07 27.61
CA GLU A 191 -11.27 7.49 27.38
C GLU A 191 -11.34 8.34 28.66
N CYS A 192 -11.44 7.68 29.81
CA CYS A 192 -11.51 8.29 31.13
C CYS A 192 -10.17 8.12 31.87
N PHE A 193 -10.08 8.76 33.03
CA PHE A 193 -9.04 8.51 34.01
C PHE A 193 -9.64 8.39 35.41
N ASP A 194 -8.88 7.79 36.31
CA ASP A 194 -9.24 7.71 37.73
C ASP A 194 -8.28 8.56 38.56
N VAL A 195 -8.68 8.91 39.78
CA VAL A 195 -7.81 9.61 40.72
C VAL A 195 -7.92 8.96 42.10
N LEU A 196 -6.80 8.46 42.61
CA LEU A 196 -6.69 8.06 44.01
C LEU A 196 -6.29 9.28 44.85
N VAL A 197 -7.04 9.57 45.90
CA VAL A 197 -6.74 10.62 46.87
C VAL A 197 -6.43 10.00 48.22
N VAL A 198 -5.24 10.28 48.73
CA VAL A 198 -4.70 9.75 50.00
C VAL A 198 -4.21 10.89 50.89
N GLY A 199 -4.01 10.61 52.18
CA GLY A 199 -3.36 11.57 53.07
C GLY A 199 -1.88 11.72 52.74
N SER A 200 -1.30 12.90 52.93
CA SER A 200 0.11 13.17 52.59
C SER A 200 1.12 12.35 53.41
N ASN A 201 0.71 11.83 54.57
CA ASN A 201 1.52 10.95 55.42
C ASN A 201 1.40 9.46 55.08
N THR A 202 0.65 9.09 54.02
CA THR A 202 0.45 7.68 53.63
C THR A 202 1.77 7.12 53.07
N PRO A 203 2.26 5.97 53.57
CA PRO A 203 3.49 5.36 53.05
C PRO A 203 3.41 5.01 51.56
N GLN A 204 4.49 5.26 50.82
CA GLN A 204 4.55 5.04 49.36
C GLN A 204 4.15 3.60 48.96
N GLY A 205 4.59 2.59 49.70
CA GLY A 205 4.23 1.19 49.42
C GLY A 205 2.75 0.89 49.63
N GLU A 206 2.08 1.55 50.59
CA GLU A 206 0.62 1.44 50.76
C GLU A 206 -0.11 2.12 49.60
N ILE A 207 0.37 3.29 49.17
CA ILE A 207 -0.18 4.01 48.00
C ILE A 207 -0.13 3.13 46.74
N GLU A 208 1.03 2.53 46.46
CA GLU A 208 1.24 1.66 45.31
C GLU A 208 0.33 0.43 45.36
N GLN A 209 0.20 -0.20 46.52
CA GLN A 209 -0.68 -1.34 46.73
C GLN A 209 -2.16 -0.96 46.50
N MET A 210 -2.60 0.20 47.00
CA MET A 210 -3.95 0.70 46.79
C MET A 210 -4.23 1.00 45.32
N CYS A 211 -3.26 1.56 44.60
CA CYS A 211 -3.39 1.84 43.16
C CYS A 211 -3.53 0.53 42.38
N TYR A 212 -2.71 -0.47 42.71
CA TYR A 212 -2.77 -1.78 42.08
C TYR A 212 -4.10 -2.48 42.34
N GLU A 213 -4.55 -2.55 43.60
CA GLU A 213 -5.84 -3.16 43.95
C GLU A 213 -7.04 -2.46 43.29
N ALA A 214 -7.01 -1.12 43.23
CA ALA A 214 -8.03 -0.33 42.55
C ALA A 214 -8.11 -0.63 41.05
N GLN A 215 -6.96 -0.77 40.38
CA GLN A 215 -6.91 -1.10 38.96
C GLN A 215 -7.30 -2.57 38.72
N LEU A 216 -6.77 -3.48 39.53
CA LEU A 216 -7.07 -4.92 39.46
C LEU A 216 -8.56 -5.21 39.60
N ALA A 217 -9.25 -4.52 40.51
CA ALA A 217 -10.70 -4.66 40.73
C ALA A 217 -11.55 -4.31 39.50
N THR A 218 -10.99 -3.58 38.53
CA THR A 218 -11.69 -3.11 37.33
C THR A 218 -11.11 -3.65 36.03
N THR A 219 -10.16 -4.58 36.13
CA THR A 219 -9.57 -5.24 34.97
C THR A 219 -10.62 -6.14 34.31
N ALA A 220 -10.86 -5.99 33.01
CA ALA A 220 -11.79 -6.85 32.29
C ALA A 220 -11.30 -8.31 32.28
N HIS A 221 -12.12 -9.24 32.76
CA HIS A 221 -11.79 -10.67 32.81
C HIS A 221 -12.03 -11.35 31.45
N GLY A 222 -10.96 -11.92 30.88
CA GLY A 222 -10.98 -12.97 29.85
C GLY A 222 -11.51 -12.53 28.46
N ASP A 223 -10.63 -12.59 27.45
CA ASP A 223 -10.89 -12.39 26.00
C ASP A 223 -10.58 -11.01 25.39
N GLN A 224 -10.07 -10.04 26.16
CA GLN A 224 -9.62 -8.78 25.55
C GLN A 224 -8.26 -8.92 24.87
N ILE A 225 -8.16 -8.34 23.67
CA ILE A 225 -6.88 -8.13 22.98
C ILE A 225 -6.11 -7.06 23.78
N LEU A 226 -5.02 -7.46 24.44
CA LEU A 226 -4.26 -6.57 25.31
C LEU A 226 -3.13 -5.84 24.59
N SER A 227 -2.89 -6.16 23.32
CA SER A 227 -1.94 -5.45 22.49
C SER A 227 -2.32 -5.55 21.02
N ASN A 228 -1.88 -4.57 20.21
CA ASN A 228 -2.08 -4.62 18.76
C ASN A 228 -1.30 -5.76 18.07
N LYS A 229 -0.51 -6.55 18.80
CA LYS A 229 0.26 -7.70 18.29
C LYS A 229 -0.18 -9.05 18.85
N GLN A 230 -1.29 -9.14 19.58
CA GLN A 230 -1.77 -10.40 20.16
C GLN A 230 -2.54 -11.27 19.14
N LYS A 231 -1.86 -11.67 18.06
CA LYS A 231 -2.22 -12.85 17.27
C LYS A 231 -0.94 -13.50 16.76
N ALA A 232 -0.30 -14.27 17.62
CA ALA A 232 0.65 -15.27 17.16
C ALA A 232 0.60 -16.46 18.12
N GLY A 233 -0.18 -17.49 17.77
CA GLY A 233 0.37 -18.84 17.96
C GLY A 233 1.70 -18.88 17.21
N VAL A 234 2.69 -19.65 17.68
CA VAL A 234 3.96 -19.79 16.98
C VAL A 234 3.66 -20.22 15.55
N SER A 235 3.73 -19.24 14.66
CA SER A 235 3.31 -19.40 13.30
C SER A 235 4.48 -20.04 12.54
N ARG A 236 4.19 -20.71 11.44
CA ARG A 236 5.24 -21.34 10.62
C ARG A 236 6.27 -20.29 10.16
N GLU A 237 5.82 -19.05 10.02
CA GLU A 237 6.56 -17.84 9.65
C GLU A 237 7.51 -17.38 10.76
N THR A 238 7.12 -17.52 12.04
CA THR A 238 7.97 -17.19 13.20
C THR A 238 9.13 -18.19 13.33
N LEU A 239 8.85 -19.49 13.12
CA LEU A 239 9.87 -20.54 13.10
C LEU A 239 10.83 -20.37 11.91
N GLN A 240 10.33 -19.88 10.78
CA GLN A 240 11.13 -19.63 9.59
C GLN A 240 12.05 -18.41 9.75
N SER A 241 11.56 -17.31 10.32
CA SER A 241 12.39 -16.14 10.66
C SER A 241 13.51 -16.48 11.64
N LEU A 242 13.22 -17.34 12.62
CA LEU A 242 14.22 -17.83 13.58
C LEU A 242 15.28 -18.72 12.90
N ARG A 243 14.91 -19.52 11.89
CA ARG A 243 15.87 -20.30 11.08
C ARG A 243 16.83 -19.41 10.31
N GLU A 244 16.30 -18.40 9.63
CA GLU A 244 17.12 -17.45 8.88
C GLU A 244 18.06 -16.71 9.81
N TYR A 245 17.59 -16.29 10.98
CA TYR A 245 18.46 -15.67 11.98
C TYR A 245 19.58 -16.60 12.49
N LEU A 246 19.27 -17.86 12.77
CA LEU A 246 20.26 -18.83 13.27
C LEU A 246 21.22 -19.31 12.18
N SER A 247 20.79 -19.43 10.92
CA SER A 247 21.66 -19.83 9.80
C SER A 247 22.76 -18.82 9.53
N HIS A 248 22.54 -17.54 9.85
CA HIS A 248 23.53 -16.48 9.74
C HIS A 248 24.46 -16.37 10.96
N ARG A 249 24.10 -16.98 12.10
CA ARG A 249 24.83 -16.85 13.37
C ARG A 249 25.55 -18.12 13.83
N VAL A 250 25.14 -19.29 13.37
CA VAL A 250 25.78 -20.56 13.74
C VAL A 250 26.83 -20.91 12.68
N PRO A 251 28.13 -20.99 13.03
CA PRO A 251 29.17 -21.33 12.07
C PRO A 251 28.96 -22.71 11.46
N SER A 252 29.15 -22.82 10.14
CA SER A 252 29.29 -24.10 9.45
C SER A 252 30.57 -24.79 9.95
N TYR A 253 30.46 -25.77 10.84
CA TYR A 253 31.62 -26.59 11.22
C TYR A 253 32.03 -27.45 10.03
N VAL A 254 33.12 -27.07 9.36
CA VAL A 254 33.82 -27.95 8.42
C VAL A 254 34.58 -28.96 9.26
N SER A 255 34.04 -30.16 9.43
CA SER A 255 34.79 -31.29 9.98
C SER A 255 35.94 -31.60 9.01
N GLY A 256 37.16 -31.32 9.44
CA GLY A 256 38.35 -31.30 8.59
C GLY A 256 38.84 -32.66 8.10
N LYS A 257 39.63 -32.54 7.03
CA LYS A 257 40.53 -33.50 6.33
C LYS A 257 39.87 -34.55 5.43
N VAL A 258 39.68 -34.22 4.14
CA VAL A 258 39.74 -35.19 3.03
C VAL A 258 40.31 -34.51 1.77
N SER A 259 41.08 -35.30 1.00
CA SER A 259 41.83 -35.02 -0.24
C SER A 259 41.15 -34.16 -1.33
N PRO A 260 41.93 -33.61 -2.29
CA PRO A 260 41.46 -32.76 -3.39
C PRO A 260 40.39 -33.35 -4.32
N ASP A 261 40.12 -34.66 -4.26
CA ASP A 261 39.39 -35.38 -5.32
C ASP A 261 38.03 -35.96 -4.87
N THR A 262 37.37 -35.40 -3.86
CA THR A 262 36.00 -35.84 -3.48
C THR A 262 35.05 -34.64 -3.33
N PRO A 263 33.88 -34.61 -4.01
CA PRO A 263 32.92 -33.53 -3.83
C PRO A 263 32.44 -33.48 -2.38
N LEU A 264 32.53 -32.29 -1.79
CA LEU A 264 32.09 -31.97 -0.42
C LEU A 264 30.64 -32.43 -0.21
N ILE A 265 30.44 -33.54 0.52
CA ILE A 265 29.16 -33.82 1.17
C ILE A 265 29.15 -33.03 2.47
N SER A 266 28.53 -31.86 2.46
CA SER A 266 28.27 -31.05 3.65
C SER A 266 27.10 -31.66 4.43
N SER A 267 27.34 -32.18 5.63
CA SER A 267 26.34 -32.28 6.71
C SER A 267 27.00 -32.66 8.05
N PRO A 268 26.45 -32.25 9.21
CA PRO A 268 25.13 -31.67 9.44
C PRO A 268 25.16 -30.19 9.89
N GLN A 269 24.14 -29.44 9.50
CA GLN A 269 23.87 -28.11 10.03
C GLN A 269 23.47 -28.25 11.51
N MET A 270 24.04 -27.43 12.41
CA MET A 270 23.69 -27.35 13.85
C MET A 270 22.29 -26.74 14.11
N ILE A 271 21.41 -26.90 13.14
CA ILE A 271 20.10 -26.30 13.06
C ILE A 271 19.09 -27.43 13.34
N PRO A 272 18.30 -27.38 14.44
CA PRO A 272 17.40 -28.46 14.83
C PRO A 272 16.34 -28.77 13.76
N ASP A 273 16.00 -30.04 13.56
CA ASP A 273 14.95 -30.46 12.62
C ASP A 273 13.53 -30.20 13.12
N PHE A 274 13.36 -29.94 14.42
CA PHE A 274 12.07 -29.67 15.06
C PHE A 274 12.22 -28.61 16.14
N LEU A 275 11.25 -27.71 16.22
CA LEU A 275 11.09 -26.78 17.34
C LEU A 275 9.68 -26.95 17.89
N VAL A 276 9.59 -27.40 19.14
CA VAL A 276 8.34 -27.67 19.83
C VAL A 276 8.13 -26.56 20.86
N PRO A 277 7.17 -25.63 20.65
CA PRO A 277 6.86 -24.64 21.67
C PRO A 277 6.26 -25.35 22.89
N VAL A 278 6.73 -24.95 24.07
CA VAL A 278 6.20 -25.39 25.34
C VAL A 278 5.88 -24.17 26.18
N ASP A 279 4.72 -24.15 26.82
CA ASP A 279 4.36 -23.06 27.73
C ASP A 279 5.26 -23.07 28.98
N MET A 280 5.78 -24.25 29.37
CA MET A 280 6.70 -24.43 30.48
C MET A 280 7.59 -25.67 30.28
N ILE A 281 8.87 -25.59 30.64
CA ILE A 281 9.80 -26.74 30.60
C ILE A 281 9.51 -27.66 31.81
N PRO A 282 9.13 -28.93 31.60
CA PRO A 282 8.84 -29.84 32.69
C PRO A 282 10.11 -30.21 33.47
N LEU A 283 10.04 -30.14 34.80
CA LEU A 283 11.14 -30.47 35.72
C LEU A 283 10.81 -31.70 36.57
N THR A 284 11.85 -32.44 36.94
CA THR A 284 11.82 -33.50 37.96
C THR A 284 11.74 -32.90 39.37
N ALA A 285 11.43 -33.73 40.38
CA ALA A 285 11.43 -33.30 41.79
C ALA A 285 12.80 -32.75 42.29
N SER A 286 13.89 -33.01 41.54
CA SER A 286 15.22 -32.45 41.81
C SER A 286 15.55 -31.22 40.96
N HIS A 287 14.56 -30.58 40.34
CA HIS A 287 14.68 -29.40 39.47
C HIS A 287 15.55 -29.58 38.21
N LYS A 288 15.77 -30.82 37.76
CA LYS A 288 16.39 -31.12 36.45
C LYS A 288 15.30 -31.30 35.40
N VAL A 289 15.58 -30.97 34.14
CA VAL A 289 14.64 -31.17 33.02
C VAL A 289 14.20 -32.64 32.93
N ASP A 290 12.89 -32.87 32.97
CA ASP A 290 12.30 -34.19 32.78
C ASP A 290 12.05 -34.44 31.29
N ILE A 291 13.08 -34.94 30.62
CA ILE A 291 13.09 -35.16 29.17
C ILE A 291 11.94 -36.09 28.73
N SER A 292 11.50 -36.99 29.60
CA SER A 292 10.42 -37.94 29.30
C SER A 292 9.04 -37.29 29.18
N LYS A 293 8.86 -36.12 29.81
CA LYS A 293 7.62 -35.34 29.81
C LYS A 293 7.61 -34.22 28.78
N LEU A 294 8.70 -34.01 28.04
CA LEU A 294 8.70 -33.05 26.94
C LEU A 294 7.73 -33.53 25.84
N PRO A 295 6.93 -32.62 25.25
CA PRO A 295 6.02 -33.00 24.18
C PRO A 295 6.81 -33.55 22.99
N LYS A 296 6.32 -34.65 22.41
CA LYS A 296 6.96 -35.23 21.23
C LYS A 296 6.75 -34.32 20.01
N PRO A 297 7.77 -34.10 19.17
CA PRO A 297 7.59 -33.38 17.93
C PRO A 297 6.62 -34.12 17.01
N ASN A 298 5.78 -33.38 16.30
CA ASN A 298 4.91 -33.88 15.24
C ASN A 298 5.23 -33.11 13.95
N SER A 299 4.55 -33.43 12.84
CA SER A 299 4.81 -32.81 11.53
C SER A 299 4.62 -31.28 11.54
N SER A 300 3.72 -30.73 12.37
CA SER A 300 3.57 -29.29 12.55
C SER A 300 4.72 -28.64 13.31
N HIS A 301 5.54 -29.41 14.04
CA HIS A 301 6.73 -28.92 14.74
C HIS A 301 8.01 -29.03 13.91
N ARG A 302 7.93 -29.54 12.67
CA ARG A 302 9.10 -29.75 11.80
C ARG A 302 9.63 -28.41 11.31
N PHE A 303 10.91 -28.18 11.61
CA PHE A 303 11.70 -27.00 11.27
C PHE A 303 12.07 -26.94 9.77
N THR A 304 11.77 -28.00 9.02
CA THR A 304 11.71 -28.00 7.55
C THR A 304 10.25 -28.01 7.11
N ALA A 305 9.75 -26.84 6.72
CA ALA A 305 8.52 -26.74 5.97
C ALA A 305 8.79 -27.22 4.53
N GLU A 306 8.82 -28.54 4.33
CA GLU A 306 8.47 -29.08 3.02
C GLU A 306 7.02 -28.62 2.73
N LEU A 307 6.92 -27.79 1.69
CA LEU A 307 5.69 -27.20 1.14
C LEU A 307 4.78 -28.30 0.60
N GLN A 308 3.99 -28.92 1.48
CA GLN A 308 2.84 -29.72 1.11
C GLN A 308 1.66 -29.45 2.05
N THR A 309 0.96 -28.35 1.82
CA THR A 309 -0.44 -28.18 2.23
C THR A 309 -1.21 -27.55 1.08
N GLN A 310 -1.97 -28.39 0.37
CA GLN A 310 -3.14 -28.09 -0.47
C GLN A 310 -3.11 -26.83 -1.34
N VAL A 311 -2.01 -26.62 -2.04
CA VAL A 311 -2.04 -25.79 -3.25
C VAL A 311 -2.32 -26.74 -4.41
N GLU A 312 -3.38 -26.55 -5.18
CA GLU A 312 -3.62 -27.36 -6.38
C GLU A 312 -2.56 -27.02 -7.43
N TRP A 313 -1.55 -27.87 -7.58
CA TRP A 313 -0.56 -27.77 -8.65
C TRP A 313 -1.09 -28.50 -9.87
N SER A 314 -1.18 -27.81 -11.01
CA SER A 314 -1.45 -28.51 -12.27
C SER A 314 -0.23 -29.31 -12.73
N ALA A 315 -0.42 -30.29 -13.61
CA ALA A 315 0.68 -31.07 -14.17
C ALA A 315 1.75 -30.17 -14.83
N ALA A 316 1.34 -29.03 -15.42
CA ALA A 316 2.24 -28.03 -15.99
C ALA A 316 3.03 -27.27 -14.91
N ASP A 317 2.42 -26.96 -13.76
CA ASP A 317 3.11 -26.29 -12.65
C ASP A 317 4.12 -27.22 -11.98
N ILE A 318 3.81 -28.51 -11.90
CA ILE A 318 4.72 -29.54 -11.38
C ILE A 318 5.97 -29.65 -12.26
N ALA A 319 5.80 -29.61 -13.60
CA ALA A 319 6.92 -29.65 -14.53
C ALA A 319 7.87 -28.44 -14.39
N ARG A 320 7.34 -27.27 -14.00
CA ARG A 320 8.09 -26.00 -13.84
C ARG A 320 8.38 -25.64 -12.39
N ARG A 321 8.19 -26.58 -11.47
CA ARG A 321 8.14 -26.33 -10.03
C ARG A 321 9.30 -25.51 -9.47
N PRO A 322 10.58 -25.75 -9.84
CA PRO A 322 11.70 -24.95 -9.32
C PRO A 322 11.61 -23.47 -9.66
N ILE A 323 11.13 -23.13 -10.87
CA ILE A 323 10.96 -21.75 -11.33
C ILE A 323 9.77 -21.11 -10.62
N VAL A 324 8.64 -21.83 -10.54
CA VAL A 324 7.43 -21.36 -9.86
C VAL A 324 7.69 -21.05 -8.39
N GLU A 325 8.37 -21.95 -7.66
CA GLU A 325 8.68 -21.77 -6.24
C GLU A 325 9.62 -20.58 -5.99
N ALA A 326 10.59 -20.34 -6.87
CA ALA A 326 11.48 -19.19 -6.79
C ALA A 326 10.73 -17.86 -7.05
N ILE A 327 9.79 -17.83 -8.00
CA ILE A 327 8.94 -16.64 -8.23
C ILE A 327 7.98 -16.40 -7.06
N LEU A 328 7.39 -17.45 -6.48
CA LEU A 328 6.55 -17.33 -5.28
C LEU A 328 7.33 -16.76 -4.10
N ARG A 329 8.59 -17.18 -3.92
CA ARG A 329 9.49 -16.60 -2.90
C ARG A 329 9.72 -15.10 -3.15
N ILE A 330 9.97 -14.70 -4.39
CA ILE A 330 10.15 -13.29 -4.76
C ILE A 330 8.86 -12.51 -4.50
N PHE A 331 7.69 -13.05 -4.88
CA PHE A 331 6.39 -12.43 -4.65
C PHE A 331 6.10 -12.22 -3.17
N SER A 332 6.28 -13.25 -2.33
CA SER A 332 6.12 -13.11 -0.88
C SER A 332 7.06 -12.04 -0.31
N THR A 333 8.30 -12.00 -0.79
CA THR A 333 9.31 -11.01 -0.35
C THR A 333 8.90 -9.58 -0.69
N VAL A 334 8.41 -9.33 -1.91
CA VAL A 334 8.10 -7.96 -2.36
C VAL A 334 6.73 -7.47 -1.91
N LEU A 335 5.76 -8.38 -1.74
CA LEU A 335 4.42 -8.06 -1.25
C LEU A 335 4.38 -7.89 0.28
N PHE A 336 5.49 -8.21 0.96
CA PHE A 336 5.58 -8.25 2.43
C PHE A 336 4.41 -9.04 3.02
N THR A 337 4.06 -10.15 2.37
CA THR A 337 2.93 -10.98 2.76
C THR A 337 3.40 -12.27 3.41
N ASP A 338 2.90 -12.51 4.61
CA ASP A 338 3.08 -13.75 5.36
C ASP A 338 2.12 -14.86 4.87
N LYS A 339 1.28 -14.56 3.88
CA LYS A 339 0.33 -15.50 3.27
C LYS A 339 1.07 -16.44 2.31
N VAL A 340 0.79 -17.74 2.40
CA VAL A 340 1.25 -18.73 1.41
C VAL A 340 0.55 -18.46 0.07
N LEU A 341 1.33 -18.06 -0.95
CA LEU A 341 0.85 -17.81 -2.30
C LEU A 341 0.81 -19.11 -3.12
N SER A 342 -0.28 -19.33 -3.85
CA SER A 342 -0.43 -20.38 -4.85
C SER A 342 0.25 -19.98 -6.18
N PRO A 343 0.74 -20.93 -7.00
CA PRO A 343 1.20 -20.69 -8.36
C PRO A 343 0.24 -19.86 -9.23
N ARG A 344 -1.06 -19.86 -8.91
CA ARG A 344 -2.11 -19.15 -9.66
C ARG A 344 -2.67 -17.93 -8.94
N ASP A 345 -2.11 -17.56 -7.79
CA ASP A 345 -2.51 -16.32 -7.12
C ASP A 345 -2.00 -15.12 -7.93
N ASP A 346 -2.92 -14.22 -8.29
CA ASP A 346 -2.61 -13.00 -9.03
C ASP A 346 -1.86 -12.03 -8.11
N PHE A 347 -0.67 -11.62 -8.53
CA PHE A 347 0.23 -10.73 -7.82
C PHE A 347 -0.44 -9.41 -7.41
N PHE A 348 -1.29 -8.84 -8.26
CA PHE A 348 -1.97 -7.57 -7.99
C PHE A 348 -3.18 -7.78 -7.08
N ALA A 349 -3.90 -8.89 -7.24
CA ALA A 349 -4.96 -9.28 -6.31
C ALA A 349 -4.43 -9.53 -4.88
N CYS A 350 -3.15 -9.90 -4.76
CA CYS A 350 -2.46 -10.08 -3.48
C CYS A 350 -1.88 -8.78 -2.90
N GLY A 351 -2.25 -7.62 -3.44
CA GLY A 351 -1.78 -6.30 -2.96
C GLY A 351 -0.59 -5.73 -3.72
N GLY A 352 -0.16 -6.40 -4.80
CA GLY A 352 0.84 -5.88 -5.71
C GLY A 352 0.31 -4.68 -6.48
N HIS A 353 1.17 -3.70 -6.71
CA HIS A 353 0.90 -2.57 -7.59
C HIS A 353 2.11 -2.32 -8.48
N SER A 354 1.98 -1.43 -9.47
CA SER A 354 2.97 -1.21 -10.53
C SER A 354 4.40 -1.02 -10.02
N LEU A 355 4.56 -0.41 -8.84
CA LEU A 355 5.87 -0.24 -8.19
C LEU A 355 6.47 -1.52 -7.62
N ILE A 356 5.69 -2.28 -6.83
CA ILE A 356 6.15 -3.56 -6.25
C ILE A 356 6.40 -4.58 -7.36
N ALA A 357 5.61 -4.53 -8.44
CA ALA A 357 5.79 -5.32 -9.64
C ALA A 357 7.14 -5.08 -10.33
N THR A 358 7.64 -3.83 -10.35
CA THR A 358 8.96 -3.49 -10.91
C THR A 358 10.07 -4.16 -10.12
N LYS A 359 9.99 -4.10 -8.78
CA LYS A 359 10.93 -4.77 -7.88
C LYS A 359 10.93 -6.28 -8.07
N ALA A 360 9.75 -6.91 -8.11
CA ALA A 360 9.61 -8.34 -8.38
C ALA A 360 10.23 -8.71 -9.73
N THR A 361 9.97 -7.93 -10.78
CA THR A 361 10.52 -8.19 -12.12
C THR A 361 12.05 -8.11 -12.12
N ASN A 362 12.64 -7.13 -11.44
CA ASN A 362 14.11 -7.02 -11.34
C ASN A 362 14.72 -8.18 -10.55
N MET A 363 14.09 -8.61 -9.47
CA MET A 363 14.54 -9.80 -8.73
C MET A 363 14.43 -11.07 -9.58
N ILE A 364 13.38 -11.22 -10.37
CA ILE A 364 13.22 -12.35 -11.30
C ILE A 364 14.27 -12.30 -12.42
N ARG A 365 14.60 -11.12 -12.97
CA ARG A 365 15.68 -10.96 -13.96
C ARG A 365 17.01 -11.48 -13.41
N LEU A 366 17.36 -11.09 -12.18
CA LEU A 366 18.61 -11.45 -11.53
C LEU A 366 18.65 -12.94 -11.14
N GLU A 367 17.54 -13.46 -10.60
CA GLU A 367 17.45 -14.86 -10.16
C GLU A 367 17.60 -15.85 -11.33
N PHE A 368 17.05 -15.50 -12.51
CA PHE A 368 16.98 -16.43 -13.63
C PHE A 368 17.86 -16.07 -14.84
N ASP A 369 18.58 -14.95 -14.77
CA ASP A 369 19.39 -14.37 -15.84
C ASP A 369 18.63 -14.26 -17.17
N VAL A 370 17.48 -13.58 -17.13
CA VAL A 370 16.61 -13.37 -18.30
C VAL A 370 16.25 -11.90 -18.46
N PRO A 371 16.21 -11.37 -19.70
CA PRO A 371 15.77 -10.00 -19.97
C PRO A 371 14.24 -9.88 -19.89
N LEU A 372 13.66 -10.19 -18.73
CA LEU A 372 12.22 -10.20 -18.50
C LEU A 372 11.69 -8.75 -18.49
N PRO A 373 10.92 -8.26 -19.49
CA PRO A 373 10.43 -6.88 -19.47
C PRO A 373 9.48 -6.68 -18.28
N PHE A 374 9.41 -5.47 -17.73
CA PHE A 374 8.44 -5.15 -16.67
C PHE A 374 7.01 -5.51 -17.06
N THR A 375 6.65 -5.39 -18.35
CA THR A 375 5.34 -5.81 -18.85
C THR A 375 5.03 -7.29 -18.58
N ALA A 376 6.04 -8.16 -18.44
CA ALA A 376 5.84 -9.59 -18.25
C ALA A 376 5.07 -9.91 -16.96
N ILE A 377 5.35 -9.25 -15.83
CA ILE A 377 4.63 -9.47 -14.57
C ILE A 377 3.19 -8.93 -14.60
N ILE A 378 2.93 -7.89 -15.39
CA ILE A 378 1.58 -7.33 -15.50
C ILE A 378 0.68 -8.27 -16.31
N MET A 379 1.28 -8.90 -17.32
CA MET A 379 0.60 -9.78 -18.26
C MET A 379 0.47 -11.21 -17.79
N ASN A 380 1.44 -11.66 -17.02
CA ASN A 380 1.51 -12.97 -16.40
C ASN A 380 1.56 -12.71 -14.88
N PRO A 381 0.46 -12.27 -14.27
CA PRO A 381 0.46 -11.84 -12.87
C PRO A 381 0.65 -12.99 -11.88
N THR A 382 0.65 -14.24 -12.32
CA THR A 382 0.83 -15.40 -11.45
C THR A 382 2.23 -16.00 -11.59
N ALA A 383 2.70 -16.70 -10.56
CA ALA A 383 4.01 -17.37 -10.60
C ALA A 383 4.06 -18.50 -11.66
N SER A 384 2.94 -19.18 -11.91
CA SER A 384 2.78 -20.19 -12.96
C SER A 384 2.99 -19.61 -14.36
N GLU A 385 2.33 -18.48 -14.65
CA GLU A 385 2.40 -17.83 -15.95
C GLU A 385 3.79 -17.20 -16.18
N LEU A 386 4.41 -16.62 -15.14
CA LEU A 386 5.78 -16.11 -15.25
C LEU A 386 6.79 -17.21 -15.46
N ALA A 387 6.64 -18.35 -14.79
CA ALA A 387 7.51 -19.49 -15.02
C ALA A 387 7.43 -19.96 -16.47
N ALA A 388 6.22 -20.03 -17.04
CA ALA A 388 6.02 -20.33 -18.46
C ALA A 388 6.69 -19.27 -19.36
N ARG A 389 6.59 -17.99 -19.02
CA ARG A 389 7.19 -16.91 -19.80
C ARG A 389 8.72 -16.94 -19.74
N ILE A 390 9.31 -17.24 -18.59
CA ILE A 390 10.76 -17.38 -18.42
C ILE A 390 11.28 -18.55 -19.26
N GLU A 391 10.59 -19.70 -19.26
CA GLU A 391 10.94 -20.82 -20.14
C GLU A 391 10.84 -20.44 -21.63
N SER A 392 9.79 -19.70 -22.01
CA SER A 392 9.63 -19.17 -23.37
C SER A 392 10.79 -18.23 -23.74
N ILE A 393 11.17 -17.30 -22.86
CA ILE A 393 12.30 -16.39 -23.09
C ILE A 393 13.61 -17.18 -23.21
N LYS A 394 13.83 -18.19 -22.36
CA LYS A 394 15.02 -19.06 -22.46
C LYS A 394 15.02 -19.87 -23.75
N ALA A 395 13.87 -20.35 -24.21
CA ALA A 395 13.73 -21.04 -25.50
C ALA A 395 13.93 -20.09 -26.69
N GLU A 396 13.35 -18.89 -26.64
CA GLU A 396 13.51 -17.80 -27.62
C GLU A 396 14.97 -17.32 -27.71
N SER A 397 15.70 -17.32 -26.59
CA SER A 397 17.15 -17.04 -26.55
C SER A 397 17.97 -18.09 -27.32
N HIS A 398 17.42 -19.31 -27.52
CA HIS A 398 18.01 -20.39 -28.29
C HIS A 398 17.49 -20.47 -29.74
N THR A 399 16.48 -19.68 -30.12
CA THR A 399 15.93 -19.61 -31.49
C THR A 399 15.74 -18.17 -31.95
N ASN A 400 16.74 -17.68 -32.67
CA ASN A 400 16.98 -16.30 -33.10
C ASN A 400 15.82 -15.57 -33.81
N SER A 401 15.36 -14.43 -33.24
CA SER A 401 15.08 -13.16 -33.95
C SER A 401 14.85 -12.04 -32.91
N GLN A 402 15.87 -11.18 -32.70
CA GLN A 402 15.78 -10.06 -31.75
C GLN A 402 14.72 -9.04 -32.20
N LEU A 403 13.69 -8.82 -31.38
CA LEU A 403 12.78 -7.69 -31.56
C LEU A 403 13.53 -6.37 -31.34
N PRO A 404 13.12 -5.27 -31.99
CA PRO A 404 13.69 -3.94 -31.72
C PRO A 404 13.56 -3.56 -30.22
N PRO A 405 14.50 -2.78 -29.66
CA PRO A 405 14.54 -2.44 -28.24
C PRO A 405 13.31 -1.69 -27.70
N ASN A 406 12.62 -0.87 -28.52
CA ASN A 406 11.33 -0.26 -28.16
C ASN A 406 10.12 -1.19 -28.31
N ILE A 407 10.30 -2.43 -28.76
CA ILE A 407 9.19 -3.36 -28.98
C ILE A 407 9.26 -4.47 -27.94
N VAL A 408 8.27 -4.49 -27.06
CA VAL A 408 8.08 -5.58 -26.11
C VAL A 408 6.96 -6.49 -26.60
N MET A 409 7.21 -7.79 -26.67
CA MET A 409 6.12 -8.74 -26.90
C MET A 409 5.25 -8.79 -25.64
N ILE A 410 4.03 -8.29 -25.79
CA ILE A 410 3.00 -8.27 -24.77
C ILE A 410 2.40 -9.70 -24.73
N HIS A 411 1.79 -10.15 -25.82
CA HIS A 411 1.19 -11.47 -25.90
C HIS A 411 1.68 -12.23 -27.14
N PRO A 412 2.27 -13.44 -26.99
CA PRO A 412 2.60 -14.28 -28.15
C PRO A 412 1.32 -14.83 -28.77
N ALA A 413 1.29 -15.03 -30.08
CA ALA A 413 0.16 -15.75 -30.69
C ALA A 413 0.16 -17.23 -30.30
N ALA A 414 -1.02 -17.82 -30.15
CA ALA A 414 -1.14 -19.26 -29.90
C ALA A 414 -0.76 -20.13 -31.12
N THR A 415 -0.62 -19.52 -32.30
CA THR A 415 -0.26 -20.19 -33.56
C THR A 415 1.00 -19.56 -34.17
N ALA A 416 1.74 -20.37 -34.94
CA ALA A 416 2.94 -19.90 -35.66
C ALA A 416 2.63 -18.86 -36.76
N THR A 417 1.35 -18.71 -37.15
CA THR A 417 0.89 -17.77 -38.18
C THR A 417 -0.23 -16.89 -37.60
N PRO A 418 0.10 -15.85 -36.82
CA PRO A 418 -0.89 -14.92 -36.30
C PRO A 418 -1.68 -14.29 -37.43
N ARG A 419 -3.00 -14.21 -37.25
CA ARG A 419 -3.88 -13.57 -38.23
C ARG A 419 -3.98 -12.07 -37.99
N VAL A 420 -3.79 -11.65 -36.74
CA VAL A 420 -3.89 -10.25 -36.30
C VAL A 420 -2.65 -9.90 -35.46
N ALA A 421 -2.02 -8.78 -35.80
CA ALA A 421 -0.94 -8.18 -35.01
C ALA A 421 -1.39 -6.82 -34.49
N LEU A 422 -1.43 -6.65 -33.17
CA LEU A 422 -1.83 -5.41 -32.51
C LEU A 422 -0.61 -4.75 -31.88
N PHE A 423 -0.31 -3.51 -32.28
CA PHE A 423 0.75 -2.69 -31.69
C PHE A 423 0.12 -1.64 -30.78
N VAL A 424 0.42 -1.71 -29.48
CA VAL A 424 -0.10 -0.80 -28.44
C VAL A 424 0.94 0.28 -28.15
N PHE A 425 0.57 1.55 -28.28
CA PHE A 425 1.46 2.69 -28.09
C PHE A 425 1.46 3.16 -26.64
N HIS A 426 2.64 3.55 -26.16
CA HIS A 426 2.78 4.14 -24.83
C HIS A 426 2.02 5.47 -24.69
N MET A 427 1.71 5.81 -23.45
CA MET A 427 1.17 7.12 -23.07
C MET A 427 2.32 8.07 -22.69
N LEU A 428 2.02 9.23 -22.12
CA LEU A 428 2.99 10.30 -21.79
C LEU A 428 4.18 9.87 -20.91
N TRP A 429 4.03 8.87 -20.05
CA TRP A 429 5.11 8.35 -19.20
C TRP A 429 5.97 7.26 -19.87
N GLY A 430 5.78 7.02 -21.18
CA GLY A 430 6.65 6.11 -21.94
C GLY A 430 6.38 4.62 -21.79
N ALA A 431 5.33 4.22 -21.06
CA ALA A 431 4.96 2.81 -20.86
C ALA A 431 3.55 2.47 -21.35
N VAL A 432 3.35 1.19 -21.68
CA VAL A 432 2.08 0.59 -22.16
C VAL A 432 1.29 -0.14 -21.07
N ALA A 433 1.76 -0.09 -19.81
CA ALA A 433 1.24 -0.88 -18.69
C ALA A 433 -0.26 -0.66 -18.41
N LEU A 434 -0.79 0.55 -18.63
CA LEU A 434 -2.21 0.86 -18.39
C LEU A 434 -3.16 0.08 -19.31
N PHE A 435 -2.70 -0.41 -20.45
CA PHE A 435 -3.52 -1.23 -21.35
C PHE A 435 -3.65 -2.68 -20.88
N THR A 436 -3.00 -3.09 -19.79
CA THR A 436 -2.95 -4.51 -19.41
C THR A 436 -4.32 -5.12 -19.11
N PRO A 437 -5.23 -4.46 -18.36
CA PRO A 437 -6.57 -5.01 -18.16
C PRO A 437 -7.33 -5.17 -19.50
N LEU A 438 -7.23 -4.20 -20.40
CA LEU A 438 -7.77 -4.32 -21.76
C LEU A 438 -7.17 -5.51 -22.52
N VAL A 439 -5.84 -5.64 -22.53
CA VAL A 439 -5.14 -6.75 -23.18
C VAL A 439 -5.59 -8.10 -22.64
N LYS A 440 -5.75 -8.26 -21.32
CA LYS A 440 -6.27 -9.49 -20.70
C LYS A 440 -7.65 -9.86 -21.25
N HIS A 441 -8.53 -8.88 -21.46
CA HIS A 441 -9.83 -9.11 -22.08
C HIS A 441 -9.74 -9.46 -23.58
N LEU A 442 -8.83 -8.84 -24.34
CA LEU A 442 -8.65 -9.13 -25.77
C LEU A 442 -8.13 -10.56 -26.00
N VAL A 443 -7.11 -10.96 -25.24
CA VAL A 443 -6.43 -12.25 -25.38
C VAL A 443 -7.35 -13.43 -25.04
N LYS A 444 -8.21 -13.28 -24.03
CA LYS A 444 -9.17 -14.32 -23.63
C LYS A 444 -10.11 -14.75 -24.77
N GLU A 445 -10.33 -13.86 -25.74
CA GLU A 445 -11.38 -13.96 -26.74
C GLU A 445 -10.86 -14.20 -28.17
N LEU A 446 -9.56 -14.03 -28.42
CA LEU A 446 -8.93 -14.10 -29.74
C LEU A 446 -7.54 -14.75 -29.65
N GLY A 447 -7.47 -16.08 -29.79
CA GLY A 447 -6.22 -16.85 -29.60
C GLY A 447 -5.17 -16.72 -30.72
N ASP A 448 -5.54 -16.23 -31.90
CA ASP A 448 -4.65 -15.98 -33.05
C ASP A 448 -4.12 -14.53 -33.11
N LEU A 449 -4.27 -13.79 -32.00
CA LEU A 449 -3.80 -12.43 -31.81
C LEU A 449 -2.37 -12.41 -31.25
N VAL A 450 -1.45 -11.74 -31.93
CA VAL A 450 -0.17 -11.33 -31.34
C VAL A 450 -0.25 -9.87 -30.92
N ILE A 451 0.26 -9.53 -29.74
CA ILE A 451 0.25 -8.15 -29.24
C ILE A 451 1.67 -7.72 -28.90
N TYR A 452 2.05 -6.55 -29.42
CA TYR A 452 3.31 -5.87 -29.17
C TYR A 452 3.03 -4.54 -28.47
N GLY A 453 3.90 -4.16 -27.54
CA GLY A 453 3.92 -2.84 -26.94
C GLY A 453 5.06 -2.02 -27.52
N ILE A 454 4.77 -0.78 -27.91
CA ILE A 454 5.76 0.23 -28.28
C ILE A 454 6.05 1.05 -27.02
N VAL A 455 7.25 0.93 -26.47
CA VAL A 455 7.71 1.67 -25.29
C VAL A 455 8.67 2.78 -25.68
N TRP A 456 8.73 3.83 -24.86
CA TRP A 456 9.70 4.90 -25.02
C TRP A 456 11.12 4.37 -24.73
N GLU A 457 12.08 4.76 -25.55
CA GLU A 457 13.48 4.36 -25.43
C GLU A 457 14.32 5.46 -24.79
N PRO A 458 15.00 5.19 -23.65
CA PRO A 458 15.98 6.13 -23.13
C PRO A 458 17.13 6.29 -24.12
N GLU A 459 17.72 7.50 -24.15
CA GLU A 459 18.94 7.83 -24.91
C GLU A 459 18.78 8.01 -26.43
N ARG A 460 17.56 7.85 -26.98
CA ARG A 460 17.25 8.32 -28.33
C ARG A 460 16.79 9.79 -28.34
N ASP A 461 17.03 10.49 -29.44
CA ASP A 461 16.47 11.81 -29.68
C ASP A 461 15.07 11.69 -30.29
N LEU A 462 14.06 11.53 -29.44
CA LEU A 462 12.64 11.38 -29.83
C LEU A 462 11.83 12.64 -29.52
N THR A 463 12.48 13.81 -29.49
CA THR A 463 11.97 15.10 -29.00
C THR A 463 11.01 15.81 -29.96
N SER A 464 10.74 15.25 -31.14
CA SER A 464 9.70 15.72 -32.05
C SER A 464 8.80 14.57 -32.51
N LEU A 465 7.56 14.89 -32.85
CA LEU A 465 6.56 13.91 -33.28
C LEU A 465 7.04 13.13 -34.51
N GLU A 466 7.68 13.82 -35.45
CA GLU A 466 8.18 13.25 -36.69
C GLU A 466 9.34 12.27 -36.45
N LYS A 467 10.31 12.64 -35.59
CA LYS A 467 11.43 11.74 -35.22
C LYS A 467 10.92 10.50 -34.50
N MET A 468 9.98 10.68 -33.57
CA MET A 468 9.36 9.58 -32.85
C MET A 468 8.59 8.65 -33.80
N ALA A 469 7.76 9.23 -34.67
CA ALA A 469 6.96 8.47 -35.62
C ALA A 469 7.83 7.66 -36.60
N SER A 470 8.87 8.28 -37.16
CA SER A 470 9.81 7.62 -38.08
C SER A 470 10.56 6.47 -37.39
N SER A 471 11.05 6.70 -36.16
CA SER A 471 11.73 5.68 -35.35
C SER A 471 10.81 4.48 -35.06
N TYR A 472 9.57 4.74 -34.64
CA TYR A 472 8.61 3.69 -34.31
C TYR A 472 8.12 2.94 -35.55
N ALA A 473 7.90 3.62 -36.67
CA ALA A 473 7.56 2.99 -37.94
C ALA A 473 8.67 2.04 -38.42
N THR A 474 9.93 2.44 -38.24
CA THR A 474 11.10 1.60 -38.53
C THR A 474 11.09 0.33 -37.67
N SER A 475 10.91 0.47 -36.36
CA SER A 475 10.83 -0.68 -35.45
C SER A 475 9.66 -1.60 -35.78
N ILE A 476 8.47 -1.06 -36.05
CA ILE A 476 7.29 -1.86 -36.41
C ILE A 476 7.51 -2.61 -37.72
N SER A 477 8.18 -1.99 -38.69
CA SER A 477 8.50 -2.61 -39.98
C SER A 477 9.55 -3.72 -39.84
N ALA A 478 10.42 -3.65 -38.83
CA ALA A 478 11.41 -4.69 -38.54
C ALA A 478 10.80 -5.94 -37.86
N VAL A 479 9.56 -5.87 -37.36
CA VAL A 479 8.86 -7.04 -36.82
C VAL A 479 8.42 -7.95 -37.97
N ASN A 480 8.98 -9.16 -38.01
CA ASN A 480 8.64 -10.15 -39.01
C ASN A 480 7.21 -10.68 -38.78
N LEU A 481 6.26 -10.20 -39.57
CA LEU A 481 4.87 -10.64 -39.57
C LEU A 481 4.55 -11.44 -40.84
N PRO A 482 3.72 -12.49 -40.79
CA PRO A 482 3.22 -13.15 -41.98
C PRO A 482 2.54 -12.14 -42.92
N ALA A 483 2.74 -12.28 -44.24
CA ALA A 483 2.14 -11.39 -45.24
C ALA A 483 0.60 -11.32 -45.18
N THR A 484 -0.03 -12.35 -44.60
CA THR A 484 -1.49 -12.45 -44.42
C THR A 484 -1.99 -11.80 -43.12
N ALA A 485 -1.10 -11.39 -42.21
CA ALA A 485 -1.49 -10.84 -40.92
C ALA A 485 -2.02 -9.40 -41.07
N SER A 486 -3.19 -9.13 -40.50
CA SER A 486 -3.72 -7.76 -40.42
C SER A 486 -3.05 -7.00 -39.29
N ARG A 487 -2.45 -5.84 -39.60
CA ARG A 487 -1.78 -4.98 -38.62
C ARG A 487 -2.74 -3.92 -38.08
N PHE A 488 -2.82 -3.81 -36.76
CA PHE A 488 -3.55 -2.76 -36.06
C PHE A 488 -2.62 -1.96 -35.17
N LEU A 489 -2.84 -0.65 -35.11
CA LEU A 489 -2.14 0.29 -34.23
C LEU A 489 -3.16 0.83 -33.22
N LEU A 490 -2.92 0.63 -31.94
CA LEU A 490 -3.80 1.04 -30.86
C LEU A 490 -3.10 2.04 -29.94
N GLY A 491 -3.73 3.19 -29.74
CA GLY A 491 -3.22 4.22 -28.85
C GLY A 491 -4.34 4.99 -28.17
N GLY A 492 -4.12 5.37 -26.91
CA GLY A 492 -5.02 6.23 -26.16
C GLY A 492 -4.44 7.63 -25.99
N CYS A 493 -5.27 8.67 -25.95
CA CYS A 493 -4.84 10.05 -25.75
C CYS A 493 -3.57 10.40 -26.58
N TYR A 494 -2.45 10.73 -25.93
CA TYR A 494 -1.13 10.97 -26.53
C TYR A 494 -0.66 9.83 -27.45
N GLY A 495 -0.75 8.58 -27.00
CA GLY A 495 -0.32 7.41 -27.78
C GLY A 495 -1.14 7.23 -29.06
N GLY A 496 -2.40 7.69 -29.09
CA GLY A 496 -3.23 7.69 -30.29
C GLY A 496 -2.77 8.70 -31.35
N ILE A 497 -2.28 9.87 -30.93
CA ILE A 497 -1.69 10.88 -31.83
C ILE A 497 -0.40 10.32 -32.44
N VAL A 498 0.48 9.75 -31.62
CA VAL A 498 1.72 9.10 -32.07
C VAL A 498 1.41 7.96 -33.04
N ALA A 499 0.45 7.08 -32.71
CA ALA A 499 0.03 5.99 -33.58
C ALA A 499 -0.48 6.49 -34.94
N THR A 500 -1.21 7.61 -34.94
CA THR A 500 -1.75 8.22 -36.16
C THR A 500 -0.63 8.71 -37.07
N GLN A 501 0.42 9.33 -36.52
CA GLN A 501 1.56 9.78 -37.32
C GLN A 501 2.44 8.62 -37.77
N VAL A 502 2.66 7.62 -36.92
CA VAL A 502 3.36 6.38 -37.31
C VAL A 502 2.67 5.71 -38.49
N ALA A 503 1.34 5.71 -38.52
CA ALA A 503 0.59 5.15 -39.64
C ALA A 503 0.88 5.84 -40.98
N LYS A 504 1.18 7.14 -41.00
CA LYS A 504 1.58 7.89 -42.21
C LYS A 504 2.97 7.51 -42.71
N HIS A 505 3.86 7.08 -41.82
CA HIS A 505 5.20 6.58 -42.13
C HIS A 505 5.22 5.13 -42.59
N LEU A 506 4.13 4.38 -42.36
CA LEU A 506 3.97 3.01 -42.86
C LEU A 506 3.36 3.02 -44.26
N PRO A 507 3.59 1.97 -45.09
CA PRO A 507 2.98 1.89 -46.41
C PRO A 507 1.45 2.05 -46.36
N HIS A 508 0.88 2.82 -47.28
CA HIS A 508 -0.55 3.13 -47.29
C HIS A 508 -1.42 1.87 -47.20
N GLY A 509 -2.39 1.86 -46.27
CA GLY A 509 -3.30 0.74 -46.05
C GLY A 509 -2.68 -0.49 -45.38
N SER A 510 -1.39 -0.45 -45.01
CA SER A 510 -0.71 -1.58 -44.35
C SER A 510 -1.13 -1.79 -42.89
N SER A 511 -1.78 -0.78 -42.29
CA SER A 511 -2.17 -0.78 -40.88
C SER A 511 -3.50 -0.07 -40.68
N ARG A 512 -4.26 -0.48 -39.65
CA ARG A 512 -5.54 0.14 -39.26
C ARG A 512 -5.45 0.71 -37.85
N LEU A 513 -6.03 1.89 -37.61
CA LEU A 513 -5.98 2.54 -36.29
C LEU A 513 -7.16 2.19 -35.39
N ILE A 514 -6.87 2.07 -34.10
CA ILE A 514 -7.84 1.99 -33.01
C ILE A 514 -7.46 3.10 -32.01
N LEU A 515 -8.32 4.09 -31.88
CA LEU A 515 -8.08 5.27 -31.05
C LEU A 515 -8.97 5.24 -29.81
N LEU A 516 -8.39 5.54 -28.65
CA LEU A 516 -9.09 5.65 -27.38
C LEU A 516 -8.98 7.08 -26.86
N GLU A 517 -10.07 7.84 -26.88
CA GLU A 517 -10.14 9.21 -26.37
C GLU A 517 -8.98 10.09 -26.87
N THR A 518 -8.66 9.90 -28.15
CA THR A 518 -7.61 10.65 -28.84
C THR A 518 -8.23 11.93 -29.39
N PRO A 519 -7.74 13.13 -29.04
CA PRO A 519 -8.24 14.36 -29.60
C PRO A 519 -7.90 14.45 -31.09
N SER A 520 -8.77 15.07 -31.88
CA SER A 520 -8.43 15.44 -33.25
C SER A 520 -7.46 16.63 -33.28
N SER A 521 -6.80 16.82 -34.42
CA SER A 521 -5.97 18.00 -34.68
C SER A 521 -6.75 19.32 -34.51
N SER A 522 -8.05 19.32 -34.80
CA SER A 522 -8.93 20.48 -34.60
C SER A 522 -9.17 20.84 -33.12
N VAL A 523 -9.34 19.85 -32.24
CA VAL A 523 -9.53 20.09 -30.80
C VAL A 523 -8.26 20.68 -30.19
N LEU A 524 -7.10 20.14 -30.57
CA LEU A 524 -5.79 20.67 -30.13
C LEU A 524 -5.58 22.11 -30.59
N ARG A 525 -5.95 22.44 -31.84
CA ARG A 525 -5.87 23.79 -32.42
C ARG A 525 -6.68 24.82 -31.65
N ASN A 526 -7.82 24.43 -31.07
CA ASN A 526 -8.70 25.35 -30.35
C ASN A 526 -8.37 25.45 -28.85
N THR A 527 -7.53 24.55 -28.33
CA THR A 527 -7.14 24.54 -26.92
C THR A 527 -6.07 25.62 -26.65
N PRO A 528 -6.27 26.55 -25.70
CA PRO A 528 -5.24 27.49 -25.26
C PRO A 528 -4.03 26.76 -24.64
N GLU A 529 -2.83 27.30 -24.82
CA GLU A 529 -1.58 26.72 -24.30
C GLU A 529 -1.62 26.51 -22.77
N SER A 530 -2.12 27.51 -22.03
CA SER A 530 -2.28 27.43 -20.58
C SER A 530 -3.22 26.31 -20.13
N SER A 531 -4.27 26.03 -20.92
CA SER A 531 -5.17 24.91 -20.67
C SER A 531 -4.47 23.58 -20.94
N PHE A 532 -3.68 23.49 -22.01
CA PHE A 532 -2.93 22.29 -22.36
C PHE A 532 -1.89 21.93 -21.29
N SER A 533 -1.10 22.91 -20.81
CA SER A 533 -0.14 22.71 -19.72
C SER A 533 -0.82 22.33 -18.40
N TYR A 534 -1.98 22.92 -18.11
CA TYR A 534 -2.77 22.57 -16.93
C TYR A 534 -3.30 21.14 -16.98
N TYR A 535 -3.84 20.69 -18.12
CA TYR A 535 -4.26 19.30 -18.28
C TYR A 535 -3.10 18.31 -18.13
N MET A 536 -1.91 18.68 -18.60
CA MET A 536 -0.72 17.86 -18.42
C MET A 536 -0.35 17.70 -16.94
N ALA A 537 -0.37 18.80 -16.18
CA ALA A 537 -0.11 18.78 -14.74
C ALA A 537 -1.08 17.84 -14.00
N GLN A 538 -2.38 17.93 -14.32
CA GLN A 538 -3.40 17.04 -13.72
C GLN A 538 -3.15 15.57 -14.06
N ASN A 539 -2.79 15.23 -15.30
CA ASN A 539 -2.48 13.86 -15.69
C ASN A 539 -1.23 13.31 -14.97
N ILE A 540 -0.24 14.16 -14.71
CA ILE A 540 0.93 13.79 -13.92
C ILE A 540 0.49 13.46 -12.49
N GLU A 541 -0.31 14.31 -11.84
CA GLU A 541 -0.80 14.10 -10.48
C GLU A 541 -1.65 12.83 -10.32
N ASP A 542 -2.55 12.59 -11.27
CA ASP A 542 -3.38 11.38 -11.32
C ASP A 542 -2.53 10.12 -11.49
N ALA A 543 -1.51 10.16 -12.36
CA ALA A 543 -0.62 9.03 -12.63
C ALA A 543 0.25 8.65 -11.42
N PHE A 544 0.64 9.62 -10.59
CA PHE A 544 1.36 9.39 -9.35
C PHE A 544 0.43 9.07 -8.17
N ASN A 545 -0.90 9.08 -8.38
CA ASN A 545 -1.92 8.94 -7.32
C ASN A 545 -1.64 9.89 -6.15
N THR A 546 -1.19 11.09 -6.48
CA THR A 546 -0.84 12.14 -5.51
C THR A 546 -2.03 13.06 -5.34
N GLN A 547 -2.57 13.14 -4.12
CA GLN A 547 -3.57 14.17 -3.79
C GLN A 547 -2.85 15.49 -3.52
N SER A 548 -2.57 16.24 -4.58
CA SER A 548 -2.10 17.62 -4.48
C SER A 548 -3.30 18.58 -4.39
N SER A 549 -3.06 19.80 -3.92
CA SER A 549 -4.10 20.84 -3.95
C SER A 549 -4.20 21.47 -5.35
N ASP A 550 -5.34 22.07 -5.71
CA ASP A 550 -5.46 22.84 -6.98
C ASP A 550 -4.37 23.90 -7.16
N VAL A 551 -3.78 24.38 -6.05
CA VAL A 551 -2.67 25.35 -6.04
C VAL A 551 -1.37 24.71 -6.52
N ASP A 552 -1.13 23.45 -6.19
CA ASP A 552 0.05 22.70 -6.61
C ASP A 552 -0.01 22.32 -8.09
N ALA A 553 -1.20 21.93 -8.58
CA ALA A 553 -1.45 21.66 -9.99
C ALA A 553 -1.23 22.92 -10.84
N ARG A 554 -1.70 24.08 -10.36
CA ARG A 554 -1.45 25.38 -11.01
C ARG A 554 0.01 25.80 -10.95
N SER A 555 0.69 25.61 -9.82
CA SER A 555 2.13 25.87 -9.69
C SER A 555 2.94 25.00 -10.64
N LEU A 556 2.61 23.71 -10.74
CA LEU A 556 3.24 22.81 -11.70
C LEU A 556 2.93 23.24 -13.14
N ALA A 557 1.67 23.59 -13.44
CA ALA A 557 1.30 24.09 -14.76
C ALA A 557 2.01 25.41 -15.14
N GLU A 558 2.22 26.32 -14.18
CA GLU A 558 2.99 27.56 -14.36
C GLU A 558 4.47 27.26 -14.61
N GLU A 559 5.07 26.33 -13.86
CA GLU A 559 6.45 25.87 -14.10
C GLU A 559 6.59 25.21 -15.49
N LEU A 560 5.65 24.34 -15.85
CA LEU A 560 5.59 23.69 -17.17
C LEU A 560 5.43 24.73 -18.31
N SER A 561 4.65 25.80 -18.09
CA SER A 561 4.40 26.85 -19.08
C SER A 561 5.53 27.88 -19.17
N GLY A 562 6.23 28.17 -18.06
CA GLY A 562 7.26 29.19 -17.99
C GLY A 562 8.66 28.72 -18.36
N SER A 563 8.95 27.42 -18.17
CA SER A 563 10.31 26.88 -18.32
C SER A 563 10.52 26.04 -19.57
N GLY A 564 9.47 25.78 -20.36
CA GLY A 564 9.54 24.97 -21.58
C GLY A 564 10.40 23.73 -21.38
N ILE A 565 9.94 22.79 -20.53
CA ILE A 565 10.71 21.68 -19.92
C ILE A 565 11.94 21.31 -20.74
N SER A 566 13.04 22.03 -20.54
CA SER A 566 14.25 21.72 -21.27
C SER A 566 14.82 20.46 -20.68
N ARG A 567 15.59 19.70 -21.47
CA ARG A 567 16.38 18.54 -21.05
C ARG A 567 17.19 18.75 -19.74
N HIS A 568 17.38 19.98 -19.28
CA HIS A 568 18.09 20.37 -18.06
C HIS A 568 17.23 20.50 -16.78
N ASP A 569 15.90 20.47 -16.87
CA ASP A 569 15.02 20.68 -15.71
C ASP A 569 14.53 19.38 -15.03
N ALA A 570 15.00 18.22 -15.49
CA ALA A 570 14.72 16.94 -14.84
C ALA A 570 15.14 16.94 -13.36
N VAL A 571 16.22 17.65 -13.01
CA VAL A 571 16.68 17.81 -11.61
C VAL A 571 15.72 18.71 -10.81
N ALA A 572 15.21 19.78 -11.42
CA ALA A 572 14.25 20.69 -10.77
C ALA A 572 12.90 20.00 -10.55
N LEU A 573 12.40 19.25 -11.54
CA LEU A 573 11.22 18.41 -11.40
C LEU A 573 11.46 17.29 -10.38
N THR A 574 12.63 16.64 -10.39
CA THR A 574 12.99 15.63 -9.38
C THR A 574 12.96 16.23 -7.98
N ALA A 575 13.50 17.44 -7.81
CA ALA A 575 13.46 18.17 -6.56
C ALA A 575 12.02 18.57 -6.16
N PHE A 576 11.20 19.04 -7.10
CA PHE A 576 9.79 19.34 -6.89
C PHE A 576 9.02 18.10 -6.42
N PHE A 577 9.15 16.98 -7.13
CA PHE A 577 8.53 15.71 -6.77
C PHE A 577 9.02 15.20 -5.41
N SER A 578 10.31 15.30 -5.13
CA SER A 578 10.91 14.83 -3.87
C SER A 578 10.53 15.70 -2.66
N GLN A 579 10.30 17.00 -2.87
CA GLN A 579 9.95 17.93 -1.79
C GLN A 579 8.45 18.01 -1.54
N ARG A 580 7.63 17.89 -2.59
CA ARG A 580 6.18 18.12 -2.51
C ARG A 580 5.35 16.84 -2.51
N LEU A 581 5.87 15.73 -3.05
CA LEU A 581 5.16 14.45 -3.11
C LEU A 581 5.84 13.42 -2.20
N THR A 582 5.05 12.54 -1.59
CA THR A 582 5.57 11.46 -0.76
C THR A 582 6.09 10.34 -1.66
N ILE A 583 7.38 10.40 -2.01
CA ILE A 583 8.03 9.36 -2.79
C ILE A 583 8.35 8.16 -1.88
N PRO A 584 7.90 6.94 -2.22
CA PRO A 584 8.19 5.76 -1.41
C PRO A 584 9.71 5.54 -1.27
N PRO A 585 10.21 5.16 -0.09
CA PRO A 585 11.65 5.12 0.22
C PRO A 585 12.47 4.06 -0.56
N TRP A 586 11.82 3.28 -1.42
CA TRP A 586 12.46 2.28 -2.29
C TRP A 586 12.48 2.71 -3.77
N VAL A 587 11.89 3.86 -4.14
CA VAL A 587 12.09 4.50 -5.45
C VAL A 587 13.48 5.12 -5.45
N THR A 588 14.33 4.66 -6.36
CA THR A 588 15.68 5.23 -6.51
C THR A 588 15.64 6.52 -7.33
N ASP A 589 16.60 7.41 -7.10
CA ASP A 589 16.75 8.65 -7.89
C ASP A 589 16.84 8.34 -9.40
N ILE A 590 17.44 7.21 -9.78
CA ILE A 590 17.59 6.76 -11.17
C ILE A 590 16.24 6.39 -11.81
N GLU A 591 15.35 5.74 -11.06
CA GLU A 591 14.03 5.36 -11.55
C GLU A 591 13.12 6.58 -11.69
N LEU A 592 13.21 7.51 -10.74
CA LEU A 592 12.51 8.79 -10.78
C LEU A 592 13.01 9.66 -11.94
N GLU A 593 14.32 9.74 -12.14
CA GLU A 593 14.95 10.48 -13.24
C GLU A 593 14.53 9.91 -14.61
N ARG A 594 14.46 8.59 -14.77
CA ARG A 594 13.98 7.96 -16.01
C ARG A 594 12.52 8.31 -16.33
N LEU A 595 11.66 8.27 -15.32
CA LEU A 595 10.25 8.60 -15.48
C LEU A 595 10.05 10.09 -15.82
N ILE A 596 10.73 10.97 -15.11
CA ILE A 596 10.71 12.42 -15.34
C ILE A 596 11.26 12.75 -16.72
N ARG A 597 12.32 12.06 -17.16
CA ARG A 597 12.89 12.23 -18.49
C ARG A 597 11.91 11.80 -19.59
N ALA A 598 11.23 10.66 -19.43
CA ALA A 598 10.20 10.23 -20.38
C ALA A 598 9.05 11.24 -20.45
N LEU A 599 8.61 11.77 -19.30
CA LEU A 599 7.59 12.82 -19.24
C LEU A 599 8.05 14.12 -19.91
N SER A 600 9.27 14.56 -19.65
CA SER A 600 9.87 15.76 -20.25
C SER A 600 9.98 15.65 -21.77
N GLU A 601 10.58 14.57 -22.28
CA GLU A 601 10.75 14.40 -23.73
C GLU A 601 9.39 14.22 -24.44
N ASN A 602 8.45 13.49 -23.85
CA ASN A 602 7.11 13.35 -24.42
C ASN A 602 6.29 14.65 -24.30
N PHE A 603 6.61 15.54 -23.35
CA PHE A 603 6.04 16.88 -23.26
C PHE A 603 6.57 17.78 -24.38
N GLU A 604 7.87 17.74 -24.69
CA GLU A 604 8.42 18.46 -25.85
C GLU A 604 7.71 18.03 -27.14
N VAL A 605 7.49 16.72 -27.32
CA VAL A 605 6.68 16.18 -28.44
C VAL A 605 5.24 16.67 -28.39
N SER A 606 4.65 16.80 -27.21
CA SER A 606 3.28 17.32 -27.04
C SER A 606 3.17 18.80 -27.41
N MET A 607 4.18 19.61 -27.09
CA MET A 607 4.30 21.00 -27.54
C MET A 607 4.47 21.06 -29.06
N ASP A 608 5.33 20.22 -29.64
CA ASP A 608 5.51 20.10 -31.09
C ASP A 608 4.19 19.74 -31.79
N ILE A 609 3.44 18.76 -31.25
CA ILE A 609 2.08 18.41 -31.71
C ILE A 609 1.15 19.63 -31.68
N TRP A 610 1.10 20.36 -30.57
CA TRP A 610 0.20 21.51 -30.40
C TRP A 610 0.56 22.67 -31.34
N GLN A 611 1.85 23.00 -31.45
CA GLN A 611 2.35 24.03 -32.36
C GLN A 611 2.11 23.66 -33.82
N HIS A 612 2.34 22.40 -34.19
CA HIS A 612 2.07 21.90 -35.53
C HIS A 612 0.57 21.97 -35.85
N ALA A 613 -0.29 21.51 -34.93
CA ALA A 613 -1.75 21.59 -35.10
C ALA A 613 -2.25 23.04 -35.25
N LYS A 614 -1.61 24.01 -34.60
CA LYS A 614 -1.87 25.45 -34.82
C LYS A 614 -1.44 25.92 -36.22
N ALA A 615 -0.29 25.44 -36.71
CA ALA A 615 0.30 25.88 -37.97
C ALA A 615 -0.34 25.27 -39.24
N THR A 616 -0.75 24.00 -39.20
CA THR A 616 -1.22 23.26 -40.40
C THR A 616 -2.74 23.16 -40.48
N GLN A 617 -3.35 23.58 -41.60
CA GLN A 617 -4.79 23.41 -41.88
C GLN A 617 -5.12 22.08 -42.59
N GLU A 618 -4.22 21.09 -42.56
CA GLU A 618 -4.44 19.83 -43.28
C GLU A 618 -5.60 19.02 -42.68
N PRO A 619 -6.48 18.46 -43.53
CA PRO A 619 -7.49 17.50 -43.08
C PRO A 619 -6.83 16.17 -42.67
N ASP A 620 -7.36 15.49 -41.64
CA ASP A 620 -6.88 14.19 -41.11
C ASP A 620 -7.06 13.00 -42.10
N SER A 621 -7.23 13.24 -43.41
CA SER A 621 -7.91 12.36 -44.37
C SER A 621 -7.12 11.17 -44.94
N GLU A 622 -5.88 10.92 -44.53
CA GLU A 622 -5.03 9.90 -45.18
C GLU A 622 -4.87 8.59 -44.39
N VAL A 623 -5.49 8.44 -43.22
CA VAL A 623 -5.26 7.27 -42.36
C VAL A 623 -6.49 6.40 -42.18
N ASN A 624 -6.32 5.08 -42.30
CA ASN A 624 -7.39 4.09 -42.20
C ASN A 624 -7.78 3.83 -40.72
N ILE A 625 -8.64 4.67 -40.17
CA ILE A 625 -9.14 4.54 -38.79
C ILE A 625 -10.28 3.54 -38.75
N ALA A 626 -10.08 2.44 -38.01
CA ALA A 626 -11.05 1.37 -37.88
C ALA A 626 -12.04 1.55 -36.71
N LEU A 627 -11.61 2.23 -35.63
CA LEU A 627 -12.44 2.49 -34.46
C LEU A 627 -11.92 3.72 -33.68
N ASN A 628 -12.84 4.58 -33.25
CA ASN A 628 -12.59 5.62 -32.26
C ASN A 628 -13.56 5.43 -31.09
N LEU A 629 -13.04 5.14 -29.90
CA LEU A 629 -13.82 5.02 -28.66
C LEU A 629 -13.69 6.29 -27.82
N GLN A 630 -14.81 6.80 -27.32
CA GLN A 630 -14.86 7.98 -26.45
C GLN A 630 -15.53 7.66 -25.11
N ALA A 631 -14.94 8.17 -24.02
CA ALA A 631 -15.52 8.03 -22.69
C ALA A 631 -16.72 8.98 -22.48
N THR A 632 -17.66 8.60 -21.61
CA THR A 632 -18.81 9.46 -21.24
C THR A 632 -18.44 10.63 -20.36
N LEU A 633 -17.44 10.44 -19.50
CA LEU A 633 -16.86 11.42 -18.60
C LEU A 633 -15.43 11.75 -19.06
N GLY A 634 -15.23 11.82 -20.38
CA GLY A 634 -13.93 12.10 -20.99
C GLY A 634 -13.44 13.54 -20.76
N ILE A 635 -12.16 13.75 -21.01
CA ILE A 635 -11.43 15.00 -20.77
C ILE A 635 -11.79 16.08 -21.82
N TRP A 636 -12.20 15.67 -23.02
CA TRP A 636 -12.45 16.57 -24.14
C TRP A 636 -13.94 16.97 -24.25
N VAL A 637 -14.19 18.24 -24.57
CA VAL A 637 -15.55 18.78 -24.76
C VAL A 637 -16.22 18.11 -25.97
N ARG A 638 -17.31 17.38 -25.71
CA ARG A 638 -18.01 16.52 -26.68
C ARG A 638 -18.54 17.26 -27.90
N ASP A 639 -18.94 18.51 -27.75
CA ASP A 639 -19.56 19.32 -28.81
C ASP A 639 -18.56 19.85 -29.85
N GLU A 640 -17.25 19.70 -29.60
CA GLU A 640 -16.17 20.16 -30.50
C GLU A 640 -15.47 19.04 -31.27
N LEU A 641 -15.83 17.77 -30.99
CA LEU A 641 -15.30 16.62 -31.73
C LEU A 641 -15.94 16.56 -33.11
N PRO A 642 -15.16 16.59 -34.22
CA PRO A 642 -15.74 16.65 -35.55
C PRO A 642 -16.56 15.39 -35.86
N LYS A 643 -17.87 15.57 -36.05
CA LYS A 643 -18.71 14.54 -36.66
C LYS A 643 -18.34 14.45 -38.14
N GLY A 644 -17.56 13.43 -38.52
CA GLY A 644 -17.34 13.08 -39.93
C GLY A 644 -15.94 13.28 -40.52
N LEU A 645 -14.85 13.18 -39.73
CA LEU A 645 -13.46 13.21 -40.24
C LEU A 645 -12.98 11.89 -40.89
N GLY A 646 -13.85 11.14 -41.58
CA GLY A 646 -13.43 9.89 -42.25
C GLY A 646 -13.10 8.72 -41.32
N TRP A 647 -13.60 8.73 -40.08
CA TRP A 647 -13.50 7.59 -39.15
C TRP A 647 -14.47 6.47 -39.55
N ALA A 648 -14.00 5.22 -39.64
CA ALA A 648 -14.87 4.11 -40.04
C ALA A 648 -15.94 3.76 -38.98
N LYS A 649 -15.71 4.05 -37.69
CA LYS A 649 -16.67 3.79 -36.61
C LYS A 649 -16.38 4.63 -35.37
N PHE A 650 -17.40 5.31 -34.85
CA PHE A 650 -17.35 6.11 -33.61
C PHE A 650 -18.29 5.50 -32.58
N GLU A 651 -17.81 5.20 -31.38
CA GLU A 651 -18.64 4.60 -30.33
C GLU A 651 -18.32 5.13 -28.93
N ASP A 652 -19.36 5.37 -28.13
CA ASP A 652 -19.22 5.72 -26.72
C ASP A 652 -18.94 4.50 -25.83
N VAL A 653 -18.22 4.75 -24.72
CA VAL A 653 -18.01 3.83 -23.60
C VAL A 653 -18.30 4.59 -22.29
N GLU A 654 -19.12 4.00 -21.42
CA GLU A 654 -19.44 4.59 -20.12
C GLU A 654 -18.21 4.62 -19.19
N GLY A 655 -18.05 5.74 -18.48
CA GLY A 655 -16.97 6.01 -17.53
C GLY A 655 -16.05 7.14 -17.97
N ASP A 656 -14.89 7.25 -17.31
CA ASP A 656 -13.80 8.19 -17.63
C ASP A 656 -12.73 7.56 -18.56
N HIS A 657 -11.72 8.36 -18.92
CA HIS A 657 -10.63 7.99 -19.82
C HIS A 657 -9.79 6.79 -19.37
N ILE A 658 -9.61 6.59 -18.05
CA ILE A 658 -8.88 5.45 -17.49
C ILE A 658 -9.75 4.20 -17.49
N SER A 659 -11.02 4.33 -17.10
CA SER A 659 -11.98 3.24 -17.05
C SER A 659 -12.17 2.61 -18.43
N MET A 660 -12.07 3.39 -19.51
CA MET A 660 -12.15 2.87 -20.87
C MET A 660 -10.99 1.93 -21.22
N MET A 661 -9.78 2.16 -20.69
CA MET A 661 -8.62 1.26 -20.86
C MET A 661 -8.69 0.01 -19.97
N THR A 662 -9.68 -0.08 -19.09
CA THR A 662 -9.88 -1.24 -18.21
C THR A 662 -11.23 -1.94 -18.40
N SER A 663 -12.14 -1.32 -19.16
CA SER A 663 -13.51 -1.79 -19.34
C SER A 663 -13.63 -3.00 -20.26
N PRO A 664 -14.36 -4.06 -19.85
CA PRO A 664 -14.74 -5.16 -20.73
C PRO A 664 -15.55 -4.70 -21.97
N THR A 665 -16.23 -3.57 -21.89
CA THR A 665 -17.01 -3.01 -23.01
C THR A 665 -16.08 -2.51 -24.12
N SER A 666 -15.00 -1.81 -23.78
CA SER A 666 -13.97 -1.40 -24.76
C SER A 666 -13.35 -2.59 -25.45
N ALA A 667 -13.01 -3.64 -24.68
CA ALA A 667 -12.45 -4.87 -25.21
C ALA A 667 -13.37 -5.53 -26.25
N ARG A 668 -14.68 -5.63 -25.96
CA ARG A 668 -15.67 -6.19 -26.89
C ARG A 668 -15.75 -5.40 -28.21
N LYS A 669 -15.75 -4.07 -28.14
CA LYS A 669 -15.80 -3.20 -29.34
C LYS A 669 -14.54 -3.35 -30.19
N ILE A 670 -13.37 -3.39 -29.55
CA ILE A 670 -12.09 -3.64 -30.22
C ILE A 670 -12.07 -5.02 -30.89
N LEU A 671 -12.48 -6.07 -30.17
CA LEU A 671 -12.55 -7.43 -30.70
C LEU A 671 -13.44 -7.54 -31.94
N ALA A 672 -14.55 -6.81 -31.99
CA ALA A 672 -15.43 -6.78 -33.16
C ALA A 672 -14.69 -6.31 -34.43
N VAL A 673 -13.79 -5.33 -34.28
CA VAL A 673 -12.96 -4.79 -35.36
C VAL A 673 -11.81 -5.72 -35.72
N LEU A 674 -11.12 -6.29 -34.72
CA LEU A 674 -10.02 -7.24 -34.94
C LEU A 674 -10.49 -8.53 -35.64
N ARG A 675 -11.71 -9.01 -35.36
CA ARG A 675 -12.30 -10.21 -35.99
C ARG A 675 -12.67 -10.02 -37.46
N GLY A 676 -12.70 -8.78 -37.98
CA GLY A 676 -12.91 -8.51 -39.39
C GLY A 676 -14.30 -8.89 -39.93
N ARG A 677 -15.39 -8.65 -39.18
CA ARG A 677 -16.75 -8.72 -39.76
C ARG A 677 -16.90 -7.63 -40.82
N LYS A 678 -16.71 -8.01 -42.08
CA LYS A 678 -16.87 -7.15 -43.28
C LYS A 678 -18.29 -6.60 -43.51
N ASN A 679 -19.27 -6.92 -42.66
CA ASN A 679 -20.70 -6.66 -42.94
C ASN A 679 -21.39 -5.65 -42.02
N ASP A 680 -20.66 -4.95 -41.14
CA ASP A 680 -21.18 -3.75 -40.45
C ASP A 680 -20.26 -2.53 -40.73
N VAL A 681 -19.58 -2.52 -41.89
CA VAL A 681 -18.71 -1.44 -42.39
C VAL A 681 -19.52 -0.45 -43.21
#